data_AF-A0AAV5ZIK1-F1
#
_entry.id   AF-A0AAV5ZIK1-F1
#
_cell.length_a   1.000
_cell.length_b   1.000
_cell.length_c   1.000
_cell.angle_alpha   90.00
_cell.angle_beta   90.00
_cell.angle_gamma   90.00
#
_symmetry.space_group_name_H-M   'P 1'
#
loop_
_entity.id
_entity.type
_entity.pdbx_description
1 polymer ?
#
loop_
_entity_poly.entity_id
_entity_poly.type
_entity_poly.pdbx_seq_one_letter_code
_entity_poly.pdbx_strand_id
1 'polypeptide(L)'
;MRVESALVVGLVVALTAAPALALTPQEAILLAKPAVALVTARIDAEITMNCGQGPVSVKPAPFIETGTGWFIDGRGWLITNAHVVDPMYRLPSWVTHELKKKAIDQACVDPVLRAQGLMRGQRPDLDDQIRRNASARALDSAKVETFPQLTVLLSSGLSLKAEVKKFSAPPALDVNGKPTKDYGRDLALLRVKDGVYPAIALATRDPQIGDPVHILGFPGVVVSHELLNKSATLDASVTNGFVSGLKMDAIGQDLIQTDAPAAHGNSGGPAVGDDAVLVGVMDFVSLGEGGAVLQGFNFLIPARDVKTFLQGTDVKPGDSAFNTVWRAGVDLYFAQRYPAALAKIREANALQPDLSDVKKLMADTDRLVKNPPPRPFPWALATLGVSLLSVGVYGGMFAQRWWKNRYRIVPAQVIGFIESGETPVLLDVRTPTDFETSPLRLPGAVRVEPDAVNKPDFTLDVPPEKLIVTYCTTAEEATSAAVAQKLRERGFRRVRILKGGLGGWTNARLPVESKSALPSIGLEIYKNLTLGDLERRRFKPGEVIMKEGADAAGEAFVIHSGVVEIRRTFDGEHRLLSTMGEGELLGDMALFRQAPRSADAIAQTDVELLVLKNERLDWLIRNRPQLTIEIIRRLSNWIVQSDKERTLTHG
;
A
#
# COMPACT_ATOMS: atom_id res chain seq x y z
N MET A 1 45.08 31.26 13.28
CA MET A 1 43.61 31.19 13.32
C MET A 1 43.11 30.95 11.90
N ARG A 2 42.43 29.82 11.72
CA ARG A 2 41.56 29.36 10.62
C ARG A 2 42.06 29.39 9.15
N VAL A 3 42.17 28.16 8.67
CA VAL A 3 42.32 27.60 7.32
C VAL A 3 40.99 27.72 6.56
N GLU A 4 41.05 28.09 5.28
CA GLU A 4 40.01 27.76 4.31
C GLU A 4 40.58 26.78 3.28
N SER A 5 40.08 25.55 3.31
CA SER A 5 40.29 24.54 2.27
C SER A 5 38.93 24.23 1.66
N ALA A 6 38.74 24.61 0.39
CA ALA A 6 37.59 24.24 -0.41
C ALA A 6 37.69 22.75 -0.78
N LEU A 7 36.76 21.94 -0.30
CA LEU A 7 36.65 20.52 -0.67
C LEU A 7 35.55 20.38 -1.73
N VAL A 8 35.96 20.17 -2.98
CA VAL A 8 35.09 19.71 -4.07
C VAL A 8 34.90 18.21 -3.90
N VAL A 9 33.69 17.77 -3.53
CA VAL A 9 33.35 16.34 -3.50
C VAL A 9 32.77 15.96 -4.86
N GLY A 10 33.60 15.31 -5.68
CA GLY A 10 33.16 14.59 -6.88
C GLY A 10 32.63 13.21 -6.50
N LEU A 11 31.35 12.95 -6.79
CA LEU A 11 30.73 11.64 -6.61
C LEU A 11 31.10 10.73 -7.80
N VAL A 12 32.12 9.89 -7.63
CA VAL A 12 32.40 8.80 -8.57
C VAL A 12 31.52 7.61 -8.19
N VAL A 13 30.45 7.39 -8.94
CA VAL A 13 29.66 6.15 -8.84
C VAL A 13 30.44 5.06 -9.58
N ALA A 14 31.13 4.21 -8.83
CA ALA A 14 31.70 2.98 -9.37
C ALA A 14 30.54 2.03 -9.74
N LEU A 15 30.35 1.80 -11.05
CA LEU A 15 29.51 0.73 -11.56
C LEU A 15 30.17 -0.62 -11.23
N THR A 16 29.89 -1.14 -10.04
CA THR A 16 30.12 -2.56 -9.76
C THR A 16 29.11 -3.36 -10.56
N ALA A 17 29.58 -4.27 -11.42
CA ALA A 17 28.71 -5.26 -12.08
C ALA A 17 27.86 -5.95 -11.00
N ALA A 18 26.53 -5.87 -11.13
CA ALA A 18 25.64 -6.59 -10.24
C ALA A 18 25.97 -8.08 -10.30
N PRO A 19 26.04 -8.79 -9.16
CA PRO A 19 26.19 -10.24 -9.18
C PRO A 19 25.04 -10.82 -9.99
N ALA A 20 25.33 -11.81 -10.85
CA ALA A 20 24.29 -12.55 -11.55
C ALA A 20 23.28 -13.04 -10.51
N LEU A 21 22.04 -12.57 -10.60
CA LEU A 21 20.97 -12.96 -9.70
C LEU A 21 20.84 -14.48 -9.75
N ALA A 22 20.83 -15.14 -8.59
CA ALA A 22 20.58 -16.56 -8.49
C ALA A 22 19.21 -16.86 -9.14
N LEU A 23 19.16 -17.94 -9.93
CA LEU A 23 17.92 -18.37 -10.57
C LEU A 23 16.89 -18.70 -9.50
N THR A 24 15.63 -18.40 -9.79
CA THR A 24 14.51 -18.89 -8.97
C THR A 24 14.28 -20.39 -9.25
N PRO A 25 13.69 -21.15 -8.31
CA PRO A 25 13.37 -22.56 -8.55
C PRO A 25 12.51 -22.77 -9.80
N GLN A 26 11.59 -21.84 -10.08
CA GLN A 26 10.75 -21.87 -11.27
C GLN A 26 11.56 -21.69 -12.57
N GLU A 27 12.53 -20.77 -12.59
CA GLU A 27 13.45 -20.61 -13.72
C GLU A 27 14.26 -21.87 -13.94
N ALA A 28 14.80 -22.46 -12.86
CA ALA A 28 15.60 -23.67 -12.92
C ALA A 28 14.83 -24.85 -13.57
N ILE A 29 13.59 -25.06 -13.10
CA ILE A 29 12.70 -26.09 -13.64
C ILE A 29 12.39 -25.83 -15.12
N LEU A 30 12.09 -24.59 -15.51
CA LEU A 30 11.81 -24.24 -16.90
C LEU A 30 13.00 -24.49 -17.83
N LEU A 31 14.23 -24.34 -17.32
CA LEU A 31 15.45 -24.61 -18.10
C LEU A 31 15.75 -26.11 -18.24
N ALA A 32 15.47 -26.92 -17.22
CA ALA A 32 15.81 -28.34 -17.20
C ALA A 32 14.70 -29.27 -17.73
N LYS A 33 13.44 -29.02 -17.35
CA LYS A 33 12.31 -29.91 -17.64
C LYS A 33 12.08 -30.22 -19.13
N PRO A 34 12.30 -29.31 -20.10
CA PRO A 34 12.16 -29.64 -21.52
C PRO A 34 13.08 -30.78 -22.00
N ALA A 35 14.19 -31.05 -21.28
CA ALA A 35 15.12 -32.14 -21.59
C ALA A 35 14.67 -33.52 -21.10
N VAL A 36 13.54 -33.62 -20.41
CA VAL A 36 13.08 -34.87 -19.78
C VAL A 36 12.10 -35.59 -20.71
N ALA A 37 12.23 -36.91 -20.80
CA ALA A 37 11.47 -37.76 -21.69
C ALA A 37 11.08 -39.09 -21.01
N LEU A 38 9.99 -39.69 -21.47
CA LEU A 38 9.57 -41.01 -21.03
C LEU A 38 10.33 -42.07 -21.83
N VAL A 39 11.04 -42.95 -21.14
CA VAL A 39 11.74 -44.10 -21.74
C VAL A 39 10.85 -45.31 -21.60
N THR A 40 10.67 -46.05 -22.69
CA THR A 40 9.87 -47.27 -22.71
C THR A 40 10.65 -48.41 -23.35
N ALA A 41 10.88 -49.46 -22.57
CA ALA A 41 11.41 -50.73 -23.04
C ALA A 41 10.24 -51.70 -23.22
N ARG A 42 9.96 -52.04 -24.47
CA ARG A 42 8.85 -52.93 -24.86
C ARG A 42 9.40 -54.21 -25.44
N ILE A 43 8.89 -55.35 -25.00
CA ILE A 43 9.21 -56.66 -25.55
C ILE A 43 7.92 -57.31 -26.02
N ASP A 44 7.70 -57.29 -27.33
CA ASP A 44 6.70 -58.13 -27.98
C ASP A 44 7.24 -59.55 -28.12
N ALA A 45 6.37 -60.55 -28.10
CA ALA A 45 6.77 -61.94 -28.26
C ALA A 45 5.76 -62.73 -29.10
N GLU A 46 6.26 -63.74 -29.79
CA GLU A 46 5.48 -64.80 -30.40
C GLU A 46 5.89 -66.12 -29.75
N ILE A 47 4.91 -66.82 -29.15
CA ILE A 47 5.17 -68.03 -28.37
C ILE A 47 4.39 -69.18 -28.96
N THR A 48 5.12 -70.21 -29.38
CA THR A 48 4.55 -71.48 -29.83
C THR A 48 4.70 -72.54 -28.74
N MET A 49 3.60 -73.15 -28.31
CA MET A 49 3.57 -74.16 -27.24
C MET A 49 2.51 -75.22 -27.50
N ASN A 50 2.57 -76.35 -26.81
CA ASN A 50 1.54 -77.39 -26.88
C ASN A 50 0.69 -77.42 -25.60
N CYS A 51 -0.60 -77.09 -25.73
CA CYS A 51 -1.56 -77.13 -24.62
C CYS A 51 -2.17 -78.54 -24.38
N GLY A 52 -1.74 -79.56 -25.14
CA GLY A 52 -2.25 -80.94 -25.08
C GLY A 52 -3.10 -81.35 -26.29
N GLN A 53 -3.39 -80.44 -27.23
CA GLN A 53 -4.14 -80.73 -28.47
C GLN A 53 -3.36 -80.37 -29.75
N GLY A 54 -2.04 -80.20 -29.63
CA GLY A 54 -1.16 -79.79 -30.73
C GLY A 54 -0.51 -78.43 -30.49
N PRO A 55 0.40 -78.01 -31.39
CA PRO A 55 1.09 -76.73 -31.28
C PRO A 55 0.14 -75.55 -31.53
N VAL A 56 0.20 -74.55 -30.68
CA VAL A 56 -0.55 -73.30 -30.75
C VAL A 56 0.45 -72.15 -30.68
N SER A 57 0.36 -71.20 -31.62
CA SER A 57 1.12 -69.94 -31.58
C SER A 57 0.22 -68.81 -31.05
N VAL A 58 0.75 -68.02 -30.13
CA VAL A 58 0.04 -66.88 -29.53
C VAL A 58 0.98 -65.69 -29.37
N LYS A 59 0.42 -64.49 -29.52
CA LYS A 59 1.09 -63.21 -29.23
C LYS A 59 0.52 -62.68 -27.91
N PRO A 60 1.18 -62.94 -26.76
CA PRO A 60 0.73 -62.42 -25.47
C PRO A 60 0.83 -60.88 -25.44
N ALA A 61 0.16 -60.28 -24.46
CA ALA A 61 0.37 -58.86 -24.16
C ALA A 61 1.87 -58.59 -23.90
N PRO A 62 2.44 -57.53 -24.48
CA PRO A 62 3.86 -57.26 -24.38
C PRO A 62 4.29 -57.02 -22.94
N PHE A 63 5.55 -57.31 -22.66
CA PHE A 63 6.19 -56.79 -21.46
C PHE A 63 6.58 -55.34 -21.72
N ILE A 64 6.22 -54.43 -20.80
CA ILE A 64 6.51 -53.01 -20.92
C ILE A 64 7.10 -52.55 -19.59
N GLU A 65 8.33 -52.05 -19.65
CA GLU A 65 8.95 -51.30 -18.57
C GLU A 65 9.01 -49.83 -18.98
N THR A 66 8.66 -48.94 -18.05
CA THR A 66 8.73 -47.50 -18.27
C THR A 66 9.55 -46.83 -17.20
N GLY A 67 10.39 -45.89 -17.60
CA GLY A 67 11.12 -45.03 -16.69
C GLY A 67 11.26 -43.64 -17.27
N THR A 68 11.97 -42.79 -16.54
CA THR A 68 12.34 -41.47 -17.04
C THR A 68 13.71 -41.56 -17.70
N GLY A 69 13.96 -40.67 -18.65
CA GLY A 69 15.30 -40.37 -19.15
C GLY A 69 15.41 -38.89 -19.46
N TRP A 70 16.62 -38.40 -19.70
CA TRP A 70 16.84 -37.02 -20.07
C TRP A 70 18.00 -36.85 -21.03
N PHE A 71 17.93 -35.82 -21.85
CA PHE A 71 19.01 -35.47 -22.75
C PHE A 71 20.18 -34.88 -21.97
N ILE A 72 21.33 -35.54 -22.07
CA ILE A 72 22.59 -35.06 -21.51
C ILE A 72 23.34 -34.19 -22.51
N ASP A 73 23.11 -34.39 -23.82
CA ASP A 73 23.72 -33.65 -24.90
C ASP A 73 22.68 -33.43 -26.01
N GLY A 74 22.60 -32.20 -26.50
CA GLY A 74 21.58 -31.72 -27.43
C GLY A 74 21.65 -32.36 -28.81
N ARG A 75 22.68 -33.16 -29.11
CA ARG A 75 22.79 -33.97 -30.34
C ARG A 75 21.95 -35.24 -30.30
N GLY A 76 21.31 -35.57 -29.18
CA GLY A 76 20.41 -36.72 -29.02
C GLY A 76 20.97 -37.87 -28.18
N TRP A 77 21.81 -37.55 -27.20
CA TRP A 77 22.27 -38.50 -26.18
C TRP A 77 21.43 -38.35 -24.92
N LEU A 78 21.00 -39.48 -24.36
CA LEU A 78 20.20 -39.50 -23.14
C LEU A 78 20.80 -40.41 -22.07
N ILE A 79 20.54 -40.08 -20.81
CA ILE A 79 20.78 -40.95 -19.67
C ILE A 79 19.44 -41.44 -19.12
N THR A 80 19.43 -42.68 -18.64
CA THR A 80 18.38 -43.29 -17.82
C THR A 80 19.03 -44.34 -16.91
N ASN A 81 18.26 -44.97 -16.02
CA ASN A 81 18.76 -46.11 -15.28
C ASN A 81 18.92 -47.35 -16.18
N ALA A 82 19.88 -48.21 -15.85
CA ALA A 82 20.09 -49.45 -16.58
C ALA A 82 18.92 -50.42 -16.38
N HIS A 83 18.33 -50.52 -15.19
CA HIS A 83 17.19 -51.41 -14.94
C HIS A 83 15.95 -51.09 -15.80
N VAL A 84 15.79 -49.83 -16.23
CA VAL A 84 14.68 -49.41 -17.12
C VAL A 84 14.81 -50.06 -18.50
N VAL A 85 16.03 -50.21 -19.00
CA VAL A 85 16.29 -50.76 -20.34
C VAL A 85 16.74 -52.22 -20.32
N ASP A 86 17.12 -52.73 -19.14
CA ASP A 86 17.64 -54.08 -18.94
C ASP A 86 16.74 -55.21 -19.45
N PRO A 87 15.40 -55.18 -19.20
CA PRO A 87 14.47 -56.21 -19.69
C PRO A 87 14.54 -56.42 -21.20
N MET A 88 14.86 -55.37 -21.95
CA MET A 88 14.96 -55.37 -23.40
C MET A 88 16.41 -55.56 -23.88
N TYR A 89 17.40 -55.06 -23.13
CA TYR A 89 18.82 -55.09 -23.52
C TYR A 89 19.48 -56.45 -23.27
N ARG A 90 19.32 -57.03 -22.09
CA ARG A 90 19.88 -58.36 -21.75
C ARG A 90 18.88 -59.50 -21.85
N LEU A 91 17.57 -59.21 -21.89
CA LEU A 91 16.49 -60.19 -21.90
C LEU A 91 16.64 -61.26 -20.79
N PRO A 92 16.64 -60.85 -19.51
CA PRO A 92 16.80 -61.79 -18.40
C PRO A 92 15.68 -62.84 -18.38
N SER A 93 15.99 -64.02 -17.84
CA SER A 93 15.10 -65.19 -17.91
C SER A 93 13.71 -64.94 -17.33
N TRP A 94 13.60 -64.12 -16.27
CA TRP A 94 12.32 -63.80 -15.63
C TRP A 94 11.35 -63.08 -16.58
N VAL A 95 11.81 -62.25 -17.52
CA VAL A 95 10.97 -61.60 -18.54
C VAL A 95 10.36 -62.65 -19.46
N THR A 96 11.19 -63.59 -19.93
CA THR A 96 10.71 -64.68 -20.79
C THR A 96 9.75 -65.60 -20.05
N HIS A 97 9.96 -65.84 -18.75
CA HIS A 97 9.04 -66.60 -17.90
C HIS A 97 7.69 -65.89 -17.75
N GLU A 98 7.68 -64.57 -17.58
CA GLU A 98 6.44 -63.80 -17.48
C GLU A 98 5.66 -63.81 -18.80
N LEU A 99 6.34 -63.64 -19.94
CA LEU A 99 5.75 -63.73 -21.27
C LEU A 99 5.18 -65.14 -21.54
N LYS A 100 5.90 -66.20 -21.17
CA LYS A 100 5.41 -67.58 -21.22
C LYS A 100 4.17 -67.75 -20.36
N LYS A 101 4.16 -67.23 -19.13
CA LYS A 101 2.99 -67.29 -18.24
C LYS A 101 1.78 -66.61 -18.88
N LYS A 102 1.93 -65.40 -19.43
CA LYS A 102 0.87 -64.68 -20.16
C LYS A 102 0.37 -65.46 -21.37
N ALA A 103 1.26 -66.12 -22.11
CA ALA A 103 0.89 -66.92 -23.26
C ALA A 103 0.15 -68.22 -22.88
N ILE A 104 0.60 -68.94 -21.84
CA ILE A 104 -0.09 -70.13 -21.31
C ILE A 104 -1.50 -69.76 -20.85
N ASP A 105 -1.60 -68.64 -20.16
CA ASP A 105 -2.85 -68.05 -19.70
C ASP A 105 -3.83 -67.84 -20.86
N GLN A 106 -3.40 -67.17 -21.92
CA GLN A 106 -4.22 -66.84 -23.07
C GLN A 106 -4.55 -68.04 -23.96
N ALA A 107 -3.59 -68.93 -24.20
CA ALA A 107 -3.71 -70.03 -25.16
C ALA A 107 -4.19 -71.35 -24.56
N CYS A 108 -3.85 -71.64 -23.30
CA CYS A 108 -4.15 -72.93 -22.66
C CYS A 108 -5.18 -72.84 -21.53
N VAL A 109 -5.23 -71.73 -20.78
CA VAL A 109 -6.13 -71.61 -19.61
C VAL A 109 -7.48 -71.00 -20.00
N ASP A 110 -7.48 -69.81 -20.62
CA ASP A 110 -8.70 -69.08 -20.93
C ASP A 110 -9.68 -69.88 -21.81
N PRO A 111 -9.25 -70.66 -22.84
CA PRO A 111 -10.17 -71.50 -23.61
C PRO A 111 -10.85 -72.59 -22.77
N VAL A 112 -10.13 -73.18 -21.81
CA VAL A 112 -10.68 -74.23 -20.92
C VAL A 112 -11.70 -73.62 -19.96
N LEU A 113 -11.41 -72.45 -19.39
CA LEU A 113 -12.35 -71.73 -18.54
C LEU A 113 -13.63 -71.36 -19.30
N ARG A 114 -13.49 -70.81 -20.52
CA ARG A 114 -14.64 -70.49 -21.39
C ARG A 114 -15.46 -71.72 -21.75
N ALA A 115 -14.81 -72.85 -22.05
CA ALA A 115 -15.50 -74.11 -22.33
C ALA A 115 -16.31 -74.63 -21.12
N GLN A 116 -15.91 -74.25 -19.90
CA GLN A 116 -16.60 -74.57 -18.65
C GLN A 116 -17.59 -73.46 -18.21
N GLY A 117 -17.78 -72.42 -19.02
CA GLY A 117 -18.67 -71.29 -18.69
C GLY A 117 -18.17 -70.42 -17.54
N LEU A 118 -16.86 -70.44 -17.25
CA LEU A 118 -16.23 -69.71 -16.16
C LEU A 118 -15.45 -68.49 -16.67
N MET A 119 -15.52 -67.40 -15.89
CA MET A 119 -14.68 -66.22 -16.05
C MET A 119 -13.50 -66.27 -15.07
N ARG A 120 -12.38 -65.62 -15.42
CA ARG A 120 -11.22 -65.53 -14.52
C ARG A 120 -11.60 -64.95 -13.15
N GLY A 121 -11.07 -65.56 -12.10
CA GLY A 121 -11.29 -65.13 -10.72
C GLY A 121 -12.65 -65.52 -10.14
N GLN A 122 -13.57 -66.08 -10.95
CA GLN A 122 -14.85 -66.59 -10.46
C GLN A 122 -14.67 -67.83 -9.58
N ARG A 123 -13.67 -68.67 -9.89
CA ARG A 123 -13.27 -69.85 -9.09
C ARG A 123 -11.73 -69.93 -9.00
N PRO A 124 -11.09 -69.18 -8.08
CA PRO A 124 -9.63 -69.09 -7.99
C PRO A 124 -8.94 -70.46 -7.79
N ASP A 125 -9.58 -71.35 -7.04
CA ASP A 125 -9.12 -72.72 -6.78
C ASP A 125 -9.00 -73.55 -8.08
N LEU A 126 -10.01 -73.43 -8.94
CA LEU A 126 -10.07 -74.12 -10.22
C LEU A 126 -9.15 -73.48 -11.25
N ASP A 127 -9.13 -72.14 -11.32
CA ASP A 127 -8.23 -71.36 -12.18
C ASP A 127 -6.78 -71.76 -11.94
N ASP A 128 -6.36 -71.84 -10.67
CA ASP A 128 -5.01 -72.24 -10.30
C ASP A 128 -4.71 -73.71 -10.64
N GLN A 129 -5.69 -74.61 -10.47
CA GLN A 129 -5.53 -76.01 -10.86
C GLN A 129 -5.36 -76.16 -12.38
N ILE A 130 -6.21 -75.51 -13.17
CA ILE A 130 -6.14 -75.51 -14.64
C ILE A 130 -4.80 -74.92 -15.09
N ARG A 131 -4.40 -73.79 -14.49
CA ARG A 131 -3.13 -73.12 -14.78
C ARG A 131 -1.92 -74.00 -14.48
N ARG A 132 -1.88 -74.68 -13.33
CA ARG A 132 -0.80 -75.63 -13.00
C ARG A 132 -0.71 -76.76 -14.02
N ASN A 133 -1.84 -77.37 -14.37
CA ASN A 133 -1.91 -78.45 -15.35
C ASN A 133 -1.54 -78.01 -16.77
N ALA A 134 -1.92 -76.79 -17.16
CA ALA A 134 -1.55 -76.20 -18.44
C ALA A 134 -0.06 -75.88 -18.48
N SER A 135 0.48 -75.27 -17.41
CA SER A 135 1.90 -74.90 -17.32
C SER A 135 2.81 -76.12 -17.39
N ALA A 136 2.48 -77.21 -16.70
CA ALA A 136 3.25 -78.45 -16.72
C ALA A 136 3.38 -79.07 -18.13
N ARG A 137 2.41 -78.84 -19.03
CA ARG A 137 2.42 -79.36 -20.41
C ARG A 137 3.06 -78.39 -21.40
N ALA A 138 2.76 -77.11 -21.23
CA ALA A 138 3.12 -76.08 -22.19
C ALA A 138 4.56 -75.57 -22.01
N LEU A 139 5.11 -75.53 -20.79
CA LEU A 139 6.42 -74.93 -20.52
C LEU A 139 7.57 -75.65 -21.23
N ASP A 140 7.56 -76.98 -21.25
CA ASP A 140 8.61 -77.80 -21.87
C ASP A 140 8.63 -77.68 -23.40
N SER A 141 7.47 -77.40 -24.00
CA SER A 141 7.32 -77.25 -25.46
C SER A 141 7.34 -75.79 -25.94
N ALA A 142 7.39 -74.82 -25.02
CA ALA A 142 7.29 -73.40 -25.34
C ALA A 142 8.56 -72.86 -26.02
N LYS A 143 8.44 -72.56 -27.32
CA LYS A 143 9.42 -71.77 -28.08
C LYS A 143 9.01 -70.30 -28.05
N VAL A 144 9.94 -69.43 -27.69
CA VAL A 144 9.70 -67.99 -27.55
C VAL A 144 10.58 -67.26 -28.56
N GLU A 145 9.94 -66.46 -29.41
CA GLU A 145 10.59 -65.47 -30.26
C GLU A 145 10.24 -64.08 -29.72
N THR A 146 11.22 -63.20 -29.58
CA THR A 146 11.04 -61.88 -28.94
C THR A 146 11.48 -60.75 -29.87
N PHE A 147 10.74 -59.64 -29.82
CA PHE A 147 10.96 -58.44 -30.64
C PHE A 147 11.16 -57.23 -29.72
N PRO A 148 12.37 -57.04 -29.16
CA PRO A 148 12.69 -55.91 -28.29
C PRO A 148 12.61 -54.57 -29.01
N GLN A 149 12.07 -53.54 -28.34
CA GLN A 149 11.97 -52.17 -28.82
C GLN A 149 12.28 -51.18 -27.68
N LEU A 150 13.07 -50.16 -28.00
CA LEU A 150 13.35 -49.04 -27.09
C LEU A 150 12.87 -47.74 -27.73
N THR A 151 12.02 -47.02 -27.01
CA THR A 151 11.50 -45.73 -27.46
C THR A 151 11.65 -44.65 -26.39
N VAL A 152 11.86 -43.42 -26.86
CA VAL A 152 11.91 -42.19 -26.06
C VAL A 152 10.77 -41.29 -26.52
N LEU A 153 9.85 -40.98 -25.61
CA LEU A 153 8.69 -40.12 -25.87
C LEU A 153 8.92 -38.74 -25.26
N LEU A 154 8.94 -37.72 -26.12
CA LEU A 154 9.08 -36.32 -25.73
C LEU A 154 7.75 -35.72 -25.27
N SER A 155 7.82 -34.60 -24.55
CA SER A 155 6.63 -33.84 -24.14
C SER A 155 5.85 -33.21 -25.28
N SER A 156 6.42 -33.16 -26.49
CA SER A 156 5.72 -32.81 -27.72
C SER A 156 4.84 -33.93 -28.27
N GLY A 157 4.93 -35.15 -27.72
CA GLY A 157 4.30 -36.36 -28.25
C GLY A 157 5.13 -37.08 -29.33
N LEU A 158 6.31 -36.54 -29.68
CA LEU A 158 7.22 -37.19 -30.62
C LEU A 158 7.87 -38.44 -29.98
N SER A 159 7.65 -39.60 -30.60
CA SER A 159 8.27 -40.87 -30.19
C SER A 159 9.47 -41.18 -31.09
N LEU A 160 10.64 -41.39 -30.46
CA LEU A 160 11.92 -41.64 -31.10
C LEU A 160 12.40 -43.05 -30.77
N LYS A 161 12.88 -43.79 -31.77
CA LYS A 161 13.62 -45.04 -31.52
C LYS A 161 14.97 -44.70 -30.89
N ALA A 162 15.38 -45.49 -29.90
CA ALA A 162 16.66 -45.33 -29.22
C ALA A 162 17.47 -46.62 -29.21
N GLU A 163 18.78 -46.49 -29.04
CA GLU A 163 19.73 -47.59 -28.91
C GLU A 163 20.59 -47.41 -27.66
N VAL A 164 20.87 -48.51 -26.95
CA VAL A 164 21.81 -48.51 -25.82
C VAL A 164 23.25 -48.47 -26.37
N LYS A 165 24.02 -47.44 -25.99
CA LYS A 165 25.43 -47.26 -26.42
C LYS A 165 26.43 -47.53 -25.30
N LYS A 166 26.03 -47.34 -24.05
CA LYS A 166 26.82 -47.73 -22.88
C LYS A 166 25.88 -48.20 -21.78
N PHE A 167 26.29 -49.22 -21.04
CA PHE A 167 25.45 -49.87 -20.04
C PHE A 167 26.28 -50.20 -18.80
N SER A 168 25.76 -49.85 -17.63
CA SER A 168 26.31 -50.18 -16.32
C SER A 168 25.19 -50.82 -15.52
N ALA A 169 25.27 -52.14 -15.34
CA ALA A 169 24.21 -52.93 -14.73
C ALA A 169 23.80 -52.42 -13.33
N PRO A 170 22.58 -52.75 -12.88
CA PRO A 170 22.16 -52.42 -11.52
C PRO A 170 23.05 -53.08 -10.46
N PRO A 171 23.16 -52.49 -9.25
CA PRO A 171 23.74 -53.16 -8.10
C PRO A 171 23.07 -54.51 -7.85
N ALA A 172 23.87 -55.56 -7.71
CA ALA A 172 23.38 -56.91 -7.43
C ALA A 172 24.32 -57.64 -6.49
N LEU A 173 23.75 -58.25 -5.45
CA LEU A 173 24.44 -59.10 -4.49
C LEU A 173 24.16 -60.58 -4.79
N ASP A 174 25.15 -61.43 -4.56
CA ASP A 174 24.99 -62.87 -4.58
C ASP A 174 24.29 -63.39 -3.31
N VAL A 175 24.06 -64.70 -3.25
CA VAL A 175 23.44 -65.37 -2.09
C VAL A 175 24.22 -65.21 -0.78
N ASN A 176 25.48 -64.81 -0.85
CA ASN A 176 26.36 -64.58 0.29
C ASN A 176 26.49 -63.09 0.64
N GLY A 177 25.71 -62.21 0.01
CA GLY A 177 25.77 -60.77 0.21
C GLY A 177 27.00 -60.10 -0.40
N LYS A 178 27.73 -60.79 -1.30
CA LYS A 178 28.86 -60.19 -2.02
C LYS A 178 28.40 -59.56 -3.33
N PRO A 179 29.02 -58.46 -3.77
CA PRO A 179 28.76 -57.90 -5.09
C PRO A 179 29.00 -58.96 -6.18
N THR A 180 28.05 -59.09 -7.12
CA THR A 180 28.17 -60.01 -8.28
C THR A 180 29.34 -59.63 -9.21
N LYS A 181 29.70 -60.44 -10.21
CA LYS A 181 30.80 -60.05 -11.10
C LYS A 181 30.43 -58.90 -12.06
N ASP A 182 29.13 -58.75 -12.33
CA ASP A 182 28.59 -57.86 -13.36
C ASP A 182 27.78 -56.69 -12.76
N TYR A 183 28.02 -56.28 -11.49
CA TYR A 183 27.34 -55.08 -10.95
C TYR A 183 27.93 -53.78 -11.50
N GLY A 184 27.12 -52.73 -11.50
CA GLY A 184 27.51 -51.41 -11.97
C GLY A 184 26.90 -50.29 -11.12
N ARG A 185 26.61 -49.16 -11.77
CA ARG A 185 26.07 -47.92 -11.21
C ARG A 185 24.60 -47.70 -11.59
N ASP A 186 23.95 -48.70 -12.16
CA ASP A 186 22.59 -48.61 -12.71
C ASP A 186 22.40 -47.45 -13.71
N LEU A 187 23.32 -47.28 -14.66
CA LEU A 187 23.27 -46.21 -15.67
C LEU A 187 23.28 -46.77 -17.09
N ALA A 188 22.44 -46.22 -17.96
CA ALA A 188 22.46 -46.48 -19.40
C ALA A 188 22.57 -45.18 -20.20
N LEU A 189 23.47 -45.18 -21.19
CA LEU A 189 23.60 -44.13 -22.19
C LEU A 189 22.84 -44.56 -23.45
N LEU A 190 21.86 -43.77 -23.84
CA LEU A 190 21.03 -44.00 -25.02
C LEU A 190 21.37 -43.02 -26.13
N ARG A 191 21.15 -43.46 -27.37
CA ARG A 191 21.24 -42.63 -28.57
C ARG A 191 19.93 -42.66 -29.34
N VAL A 192 19.35 -41.50 -29.59
CA VAL A 192 18.26 -41.32 -30.57
C VAL A 192 18.81 -40.74 -31.88
N LYS A 193 17.95 -40.55 -32.89
CA LYS A 193 18.31 -39.86 -34.14
C LYS A 193 18.91 -38.47 -33.87
N ASP A 194 19.87 -38.06 -34.70
CA ASP A 194 20.45 -36.72 -34.66
C ASP A 194 19.37 -35.64 -34.80
N GLY A 195 19.51 -34.58 -34.01
CA GLY A 195 18.58 -33.46 -33.96
C GLY A 195 19.09 -32.38 -33.02
N VAL A 196 18.21 -31.42 -32.73
CA VAL A 196 18.46 -30.37 -31.73
C VAL A 196 17.53 -30.60 -30.56
N TYR A 197 18.11 -30.96 -29.42
CA TYR A 197 17.38 -31.28 -28.19
C TYR A 197 17.83 -30.36 -27.05
N PRO A 198 16.93 -30.00 -26.12
CA PRO A 198 17.35 -29.47 -24.82
C PRO A 198 18.30 -30.44 -24.12
N ALA A 199 19.19 -29.94 -23.25
CA ALA A 199 20.15 -30.79 -22.54
C ALA A 199 20.41 -30.28 -21.12
N ILE A 200 20.70 -31.20 -20.19
CA ILE A 200 21.02 -30.85 -18.79
C ILE A 200 22.53 -30.93 -18.58
N ALA A 201 23.12 -29.89 -17.99
CA ALA A 201 24.53 -29.89 -17.61
C ALA A 201 24.75 -30.63 -16.29
N LEU A 202 25.97 -31.12 -16.04
CA LEU A 202 26.32 -31.77 -14.77
C LEU A 202 26.78 -30.74 -13.74
N ALA A 203 26.40 -30.93 -12.47
CA ALA A 203 27.01 -30.18 -11.37
C ALA A 203 28.53 -30.37 -11.36
N THR A 204 29.24 -29.29 -11.06
CA THR A 204 30.71 -29.30 -10.92
C THR A 204 31.16 -29.52 -9.48
N ARG A 205 30.28 -29.22 -8.51
CA ARG A 205 30.49 -29.44 -7.09
C ARG A 205 29.70 -30.66 -6.60
N ASP A 206 30.19 -31.28 -5.54
CA ASP A 206 29.42 -32.29 -4.83
C ASP A 206 28.24 -31.64 -4.06
N PRO A 207 27.12 -32.35 -3.92
CA PRO A 207 25.98 -31.88 -3.14
C PRO A 207 26.25 -31.93 -1.64
N GLN A 208 25.64 -31.00 -0.92
CA GLN A 208 25.66 -30.87 0.52
C GLN A 208 24.26 -31.09 1.10
N ILE A 209 24.19 -31.53 2.35
CA ILE A 209 22.90 -31.64 3.07
C ILE A 209 22.26 -30.26 3.13
N GLY A 210 20.98 -30.18 2.78
CA GLY A 210 20.22 -28.94 2.69
C GLY A 210 20.25 -28.27 1.31
N ASP A 211 21.03 -28.79 0.34
CA ASP A 211 20.92 -28.33 -1.04
C ASP A 211 19.51 -28.63 -1.58
N PRO A 212 18.87 -27.68 -2.29
CA PRO A 212 17.58 -27.90 -2.93
C PRO A 212 17.72 -28.91 -4.08
N VAL A 213 16.70 -29.74 -4.26
CA VAL A 213 16.64 -30.71 -5.35
C VAL A 213 15.23 -30.84 -5.91
N HIS A 214 15.16 -30.86 -7.24
CA HIS A 214 13.94 -31.00 -8.03
C HIS A 214 14.05 -32.26 -8.88
N ILE A 215 13.29 -33.30 -8.53
CA ILE A 215 13.23 -34.53 -9.32
C ILE A 215 12.21 -34.33 -10.45
N LEU A 216 12.67 -34.54 -11.67
CA LEU A 216 11.87 -34.41 -12.88
C LEU A 216 11.63 -35.80 -13.47
N GLY A 217 10.37 -36.16 -13.75
CA GLY A 217 10.11 -37.46 -14.36
C GLY A 217 8.65 -37.82 -14.58
N PHE A 218 8.40 -39.08 -14.91
CA PHE A 218 7.09 -39.62 -15.26
C PHE A 218 6.65 -40.67 -14.24
N PRO A 219 6.14 -40.23 -13.06
CA PRO A 219 5.71 -41.17 -12.05
C PRO A 219 4.54 -42.01 -12.59
N GLY A 220 4.62 -43.33 -12.44
CA GLY A 220 3.63 -44.27 -12.95
C GLY A 220 2.21 -43.96 -12.46
N VAL A 221 2.09 -43.48 -11.22
CA VAL A 221 0.81 -43.06 -10.62
C VAL A 221 0.13 -41.89 -11.35
N VAL A 222 0.86 -41.09 -12.12
CA VAL A 222 0.30 -40.04 -12.99
C VAL A 222 0.04 -40.60 -14.38
N VAL A 223 0.95 -41.41 -14.91
CA VAL A 223 0.84 -42.00 -16.26
C VAL A 223 -0.36 -42.95 -16.37
N SER A 224 -0.66 -43.72 -15.33
CA SER A 224 -1.75 -44.70 -15.33
C SER A 224 -3.00 -44.23 -14.57
N HIS A 225 -3.11 -42.94 -14.23
CA HIS A 225 -4.22 -42.43 -13.42
C HIS A 225 -5.53 -42.36 -14.23
N GLU A 226 -6.60 -42.97 -13.73
CA GLU A 226 -7.88 -43.08 -14.45
C GLU A 226 -8.60 -41.74 -14.66
N LEU A 227 -8.42 -40.79 -13.74
CA LEU A 227 -9.07 -39.47 -13.79
C LEU A 227 -8.29 -38.41 -14.58
N LEU A 228 -7.07 -38.69 -15.04
CA LEU A 228 -6.25 -37.71 -15.75
C LEU A 228 -6.45 -37.83 -17.27
N ASN A 229 -6.34 -36.70 -17.98
CA ASN A 229 -6.35 -36.72 -19.43
C ASN A 229 -5.09 -37.43 -19.95
N LYS A 230 -5.20 -38.16 -21.07
CA LYS A 230 -4.07 -38.81 -21.74
C LYS A 230 -2.94 -37.85 -22.12
N SER A 231 -3.22 -36.55 -22.29
CA SER A 231 -2.16 -35.55 -22.49
C SER A 231 -1.27 -35.33 -21.26
N ALA A 232 -1.74 -35.69 -20.06
CA ALA A 232 -0.95 -35.60 -18.82
C ALA A 232 0.20 -36.62 -18.79
N THR A 233 0.11 -37.71 -19.55
CA THR A 233 1.20 -38.69 -19.63
C THR A 233 2.41 -38.20 -20.44
N LEU A 234 2.25 -37.10 -21.18
CA LEU A 234 3.30 -36.46 -21.97
C LEU A 234 4.06 -35.39 -21.17
N ASP A 235 3.53 -34.93 -20.05
CA ASP A 235 4.13 -33.85 -19.28
C ASP A 235 4.84 -34.40 -18.05
N ALA A 236 6.14 -34.13 -17.91
CA ALA A 236 6.90 -34.56 -16.75
C ALA A 236 6.34 -33.90 -15.48
N SER A 237 6.26 -34.67 -14.41
CA SER A 237 5.99 -34.18 -13.06
C SER A 237 7.28 -33.67 -12.42
N VAL A 238 7.12 -32.75 -11.47
CA VAL A 238 8.22 -32.20 -10.68
C VAL A 238 7.91 -32.42 -9.21
N THR A 239 8.85 -33.00 -8.48
CA THR A 239 8.79 -33.10 -7.02
C THR A 239 9.97 -32.38 -6.42
N ASN A 240 9.71 -31.61 -5.36
CA ASN A 240 10.69 -30.74 -4.73
C ASN A 240 11.05 -31.29 -3.35
N GLY A 241 12.31 -31.11 -2.97
CA GLY A 241 12.82 -31.41 -1.64
C GLY A 241 14.24 -30.90 -1.51
N PHE A 242 14.98 -31.53 -0.60
CA PHE A 242 16.36 -31.24 -0.28
C PHE A 242 17.19 -32.52 -0.25
N VAL A 243 18.50 -32.35 -0.33
CA VAL A 243 19.44 -33.39 0.05
C VAL A 243 19.35 -33.59 1.56
N SER A 244 18.88 -34.75 1.99
CA SER A 244 18.65 -35.10 3.40
C SER A 244 19.78 -35.93 4.00
N GLY A 245 20.66 -36.50 3.17
CA GLY A 245 21.82 -37.25 3.64
C GLY A 245 22.72 -37.72 2.51
N LEU A 246 23.93 -38.16 2.87
CA LEU A 246 24.86 -38.86 1.98
C LEU A 246 25.03 -40.27 2.55
N LYS A 247 24.80 -41.28 1.71
CA LYS A 247 24.80 -42.71 2.09
C LYS A 247 25.72 -43.49 1.16
N MET A 248 25.93 -44.76 1.48
CA MET A 248 26.56 -45.73 0.59
C MET A 248 25.61 -46.90 0.43
N ASP A 249 25.58 -47.49 -0.76
CA ASP A 249 24.86 -48.72 -1.01
C ASP A 249 25.61 -49.96 -0.48
N ALA A 250 25.03 -51.14 -0.66
CA ALA A 250 25.59 -52.40 -0.18
C ALA A 250 26.91 -52.81 -0.87
N ILE A 251 27.27 -52.17 -1.97
CA ILE A 251 28.49 -52.45 -2.74
C ILE A 251 29.53 -51.31 -2.61
N GLY A 252 29.32 -50.38 -1.65
CA GLY A 252 30.26 -49.33 -1.27
C GLY A 252 30.23 -48.09 -2.17
N GLN A 253 29.14 -47.90 -2.90
CA GLN A 253 28.95 -46.82 -3.84
C GLN A 253 28.18 -45.65 -3.20
N ASP A 254 28.64 -44.42 -3.43
CA ASP A 254 27.99 -43.25 -2.85
C ASP A 254 26.58 -43.01 -3.44
N LEU A 255 25.65 -42.65 -2.55
CA LEU A 255 24.29 -42.28 -2.86
C LEU A 255 23.91 -40.97 -2.16
N ILE A 256 23.09 -40.18 -2.84
CA ILE A 256 22.48 -38.98 -2.24
C ILE A 256 21.08 -39.38 -1.77
N GLN A 257 20.82 -39.19 -0.47
CA GLN A 257 19.47 -39.34 0.08
C GLN A 257 18.73 -38.01 -0.07
N THR A 258 17.48 -38.06 -0.51
CA THR A 258 16.60 -36.90 -0.65
C THR A 258 15.24 -37.16 -0.02
N ASP A 259 14.65 -36.09 0.53
CA ASP A 259 13.26 -36.11 1.00
C ASP A 259 12.24 -35.74 -0.10
N ALA A 260 12.71 -35.36 -1.30
CA ALA A 260 11.87 -35.09 -2.45
C ALA A 260 11.03 -36.32 -2.78
N PRO A 261 9.69 -36.21 -2.88
CA PRO A 261 8.85 -37.37 -3.14
C PRO A 261 9.18 -38.05 -4.46
N ALA A 262 9.18 -39.39 -4.47
CA ALA A 262 9.41 -40.17 -5.67
C ALA A 262 8.55 -41.43 -5.69
N ALA A 263 8.28 -41.93 -6.88
CA ALA A 263 7.52 -43.16 -7.11
C ALA A 263 8.13 -43.93 -8.28
N HIS A 264 7.70 -45.18 -8.44
CA HIS A 264 8.01 -45.96 -9.64
C HIS A 264 7.67 -45.14 -10.91
N GLY A 265 8.53 -45.19 -11.92
CA GLY A 265 8.49 -44.33 -13.11
C GLY A 265 9.37 -43.07 -13.04
N ASN A 266 9.71 -42.57 -11.83
CA ASN A 266 10.72 -41.51 -11.69
C ASN A 266 12.16 -42.04 -11.84
N SER A 267 12.37 -43.35 -11.73
CA SER A 267 13.69 -43.97 -11.93
C SER A 267 14.24 -43.60 -13.30
N GLY A 268 15.51 -43.20 -13.33
CA GLY A 268 16.18 -42.63 -14.49
C GLY A 268 15.77 -41.18 -14.75
N GLY A 269 15.17 -40.47 -13.80
CA GLY A 269 14.88 -39.05 -13.91
C GLY A 269 16.03 -38.18 -13.40
N PRO A 270 16.27 -37.00 -14.00
CA PRO A 270 17.26 -36.08 -13.46
C PRO A 270 16.71 -35.38 -12.21
N ALA A 271 17.57 -35.29 -11.19
CA ALA A 271 17.37 -34.45 -10.04
C ALA A 271 18.27 -33.22 -10.19
N VAL A 272 17.68 -32.03 -10.30
CA VAL A 272 18.40 -30.77 -10.56
C VAL A 272 18.35 -29.81 -9.38
N GLY A 273 19.35 -28.94 -9.25
CA GLY A 273 19.36 -27.86 -8.26
C GLY A 273 18.66 -26.59 -8.77
N ASP A 274 18.65 -25.55 -7.93
CA ASP A 274 18.15 -24.20 -8.27
C ASP A 274 18.97 -23.53 -9.41
N ASP A 275 20.13 -24.06 -9.76
CA ASP A 275 20.97 -23.61 -10.88
C ASP A 275 20.70 -24.37 -12.20
N ALA A 276 19.66 -25.22 -12.21
CA ALA A 276 19.25 -26.05 -13.35
C ALA A 276 20.29 -27.09 -13.83
N VAL A 277 21.27 -27.44 -13.00
CA VAL A 277 22.24 -28.50 -13.31
C VAL A 277 21.93 -29.78 -12.55
N LEU A 278 22.36 -30.92 -13.09
CA LEU A 278 22.15 -32.23 -12.51
C LEU A 278 22.91 -32.36 -11.18
N VAL A 279 22.17 -32.62 -10.11
CA VAL A 279 22.68 -33.04 -8.79
C VAL A 279 22.83 -34.56 -8.73
N GLY A 280 21.85 -35.29 -9.25
CA GLY A 280 21.90 -36.75 -9.31
C GLY A 280 20.80 -37.36 -10.19
N VAL A 281 20.82 -38.68 -10.30
CA VAL A 281 19.86 -39.48 -11.07
C VAL A 281 18.97 -40.23 -10.10
N MET A 282 17.66 -40.06 -10.17
CA MET A 282 16.72 -40.81 -9.35
C MET A 282 16.85 -42.31 -9.65
N ASP A 283 17.19 -43.09 -8.63
CA ASP A 283 17.53 -44.51 -8.79
C ASP A 283 16.44 -45.42 -8.22
N PHE A 284 16.35 -45.48 -6.89
CA PHE A 284 15.35 -46.28 -6.18
C PHE A 284 14.71 -45.54 -5.00
N VAL A 285 13.51 -45.99 -4.66
CA VAL A 285 12.71 -45.51 -3.53
C VAL A 285 12.77 -46.52 -2.38
N SER A 286 12.60 -46.05 -1.14
CA SER A 286 12.44 -46.96 0.00
C SER A 286 11.04 -47.57 0.00
N LEU A 287 10.95 -48.85 0.38
CA LEU A 287 9.69 -49.58 0.51
C LEU A 287 9.45 -49.98 1.97
N GLY A 288 8.22 -49.80 2.46
CA GLY A 288 7.82 -50.19 3.81
C GLY A 288 7.32 -51.63 3.89
N GLU A 289 6.97 -52.07 5.10
CA GLU A 289 6.32 -53.36 5.31
C GLU A 289 4.97 -53.38 4.57
N GLY A 290 4.89 -54.19 3.51
CA GLY A 290 3.73 -54.24 2.59
C GLY A 290 4.00 -53.66 1.19
N GLY A 291 5.22 -53.19 0.91
CA GLY A 291 5.62 -52.76 -0.44
C GLY A 291 5.16 -51.36 -0.84
N ALA A 292 4.55 -50.60 0.08
CA ALA A 292 4.22 -49.20 -0.14
C ALA A 292 5.50 -48.33 -0.14
N VAL A 293 5.54 -47.32 -1.00
CA VAL A 293 6.68 -46.40 -1.09
C VAL A 293 6.74 -45.51 0.16
N LEU A 294 7.88 -45.53 0.86
CA LEU A 294 8.18 -44.65 1.97
C LEU A 294 8.77 -43.34 1.45
N GLN A 295 7.95 -42.29 1.47
CA GLN A 295 8.39 -40.95 1.10
C GLN A 295 9.37 -40.38 2.14
N GLY A 296 10.26 -39.49 1.69
CA GLY A 296 11.30 -38.89 2.55
C GLY A 296 12.64 -39.63 2.53
N PHE A 297 12.70 -40.84 1.95
CA PHE A 297 13.89 -41.70 1.91
C PHE A 297 14.11 -42.24 0.50
N ASN A 298 14.43 -41.34 -0.43
CA ASN A 298 14.70 -41.66 -1.84
C ASN A 298 16.18 -41.48 -2.14
N PHE A 299 16.71 -42.22 -3.11
CA PHE A 299 18.14 -42.27 -3.40
C PHE A 299 18.47 -41.86 -4.83
N LEU A 300 19.51 -41.05 -4.97
CA LEU A 300 20.02 -40.56 -6.25
C LEU A 300 21.47 -41.00 -6.47
N ILE A 301 21.81 -41.38 -7.70
CA ILE A 301 23.19 -41.56 -8.15
C ILE A 301 23.82 -40.17 -8.37
N PRO A 302 24.95 -39.84 -7.72
CA PRO A 302 25.58 -38.52 -7.86
C PRO A 302 25.97 -38.15 -9.30
N ALA A 303 25.89 -36.85 -9.65
CA ALA A 303 26.31 -36.35 -10.95
C ALA A 303 27.78 -36.66 -11.31
N ARG A 304 28.68 -36.76 -10.31
CA ARG A 304 30.07 -37.19 -10.51
C ARG A 304 30.19 -38.62 -11.07
N ASP A 305 29.25 -39.48 -10.73
CA ASP A 305 29.25 -40.87 -11.19
C ASP A 305 28.75 -40.95 -12.63
N VAL A 306 27.79 -40.09 -13.01
CA VAL A 306 27.41 -39.88 -14.41
C VAL A 306 28.61 -39.38 -15.23
N LYS A 307 29.37 -38.42 -14.71
CA LYS A 307 30.60 -37.92 -15.37
C LYS A 307 31.62 -39.04 -15.58
N THR A 308 31.82 -39.89 -14.57
CA THR A 308 32.73 -41.05 -14.65
C THR A 308 32.21 -42.07 -15.66
N PHE A 309 30.91 -42.36 -15.63
CA PHE A 309 30.25 -43.25 -16.59
C PHE A 309 30.38 -42.75 -18.04
N LEU A 310 30.44 -41.45 -18.29
CA LEU A 310 30.59 -40.88 -19.63
C LEU A 310 32.03 -40.92 -20.18
N GLN A 311 33.03 -41.28 -19.37
CA GLN A 311 34.42 -41.36 -19.84
C GLN A 311 34.56 -42.31 -21.04
N GLY A 312 35.35 -41.90 -22.04
CA GLY A 312 35.55 -42.63 -23.29
C GLY A 312 34.43 -42.46 -24.32
N THR A 313 33.48 -41.55 -24.10
CA THR A 313 32.44 -41.17 -25.07
C THR A 313 32.69 -39.76 -25.62
N ASP A 314 32.03 -39.40 -26.72
CA ASP A 314 32.08 -38.05 -27.31
C ASP A 314 31.00 -37.11 -26.75
N VAL A 315 30.24 -37.54 -25.73
CA VAL A 315 29.13 -36.80 -25.12
C VAL A 315 29.64 -35.54 -24.44
N LYS A 316 28.97 -34.42 -24.68
CA LYS A 316 29.27 -33.11 -24.06
C LYS A 316 28.10 -32.68 -23.19
N PRO A 317 28.15 -32.93 -21.87
CA PRO A 317 27.04 -32.62 -20.99
C PRO A 317 26.60 -31.15 -21.03
N GLY A 318 25.31 -30.93 -21.26
CA GLY A 318 24.68 -29.60 -21.33
C GLY A 318 24.88 -28.84 -22.66
N ASP A 319 25.69 -29.35 -23.58
CA ASP A 319 25.91 -28.73 -24.89
C ASP A 319 24.65 -28.84 -25.75
N SER A 320 24.07 -27.71 -26.15
CA SER A 320 22.85 -27.68 -26.94
C SER A 320 22.60 -26.30 -27.57
N ALA A 321 22.31 -26.30 -28.87
CA ALA A 321 21.84 -25.10 -29.57
C ALA A 321 20.47 -24.62 -29.06
N PHE A 322 19.60 -25.54 -28.61
CA PHE A 322 18.31 -25.20 -28.01
C PHE A 322 18.49 -24.41 -26.71
N ASN A 323 19.37 -24.88 -25.83
CA ASN A 323 19.57 -24.28 -24.50
C ASN A 323 19.94 -22.79 -24.58
N THR A 324 20.76 -22.41 -25.56
CA THR A 324 21.20 -21.02 -25.75
C THR A 324 20.02 -20.08 -26.02
N VAL A 325 19.14 -20.48 -26.94
CA VAL A 325 17.98 -19.69 -27.33
C VAL A 325 16.91 -19.72 -26.23
N TRP A 326 16.66 -20.90 -25.66
CA TRP A 326 15.65 -21.10 -24.63
C TRP A 326 15.97 -20.31 -23.37
N ARG A 327 17.22 -20.37 -22.88
CA ARG A 327 17.67 -19.59 -21.72
C ARG A 327 17.48 -18.09 -21.95
N ALA A 328 17.90 -17.58 -23.11
CA ALA A 328 17.69 -16.18 -23.44
C ALA A 328 16.20 -15.78 -23.43
N GLY A 329 15.30 -16.67 -23.86
CA GLY A 329 13.86 -16.46 -23.78
C GLY A 329 13.32 -16.43 -22.36
N VAL A 330 13.75 -17.38 -21.52
CA VAL A 330 13.39 -17.46 -20.10
C VAL A 330 13.90 -16.23 -19.34
N ASP A 331 15.17 -15.86 -19.50
CA ASP A 331 15.77 -14.69 -18.83
C ASP A 331 15.01 -13.40 -19.19
N LEU A 332 14.66 -13.21 -20.47
CA LEU A 332 13.89 -12.05 -20.92
C LEU A 332 12.45 -12.06 -20.38
N TYR A 333 11.84 -13.24 -20.22
CA TYR A 333 10.50 -13.39 -19.64
C TYR A 333 10.48 -12.92 -18.18
N PHE A 334 11.42 -13.41 -17.36
CA PHE A 334 11.52 -13.02 -15.96
C PHE A 334 11.99 -11.56 -15.77
N ALA A 335 12.77 -11.03 -16.71
CA ALA A 335 13.08 -9.60 -16.80
C ALA A 335 11.88 -8.74 -17.28
N GLN A 336 10.69 -9.32 -17.47
CA GLN A 336 9.45 -8.67 -17.96
C GLN A 336 9.60 -8.01 -19.34
N ARG A 337 10.56 -8.46 -20.15
CA ARG A 337 10.81 -7.99 -21.52
C ARG A 337 10.06 -8.87 -22.53
N TYR A 338 8.74 -8.96 -22.37
CA TYR A 338 7.90 -9.96 -23.05
C TYR A 338 8.01 -9.97 -24.59
N PRO A 339 8.08 -8.84 -25.32
CA PRO A 339 8.22 -8.89 -26.78
C PRO A 339 9.52 -9.56 -27.24
N ALA A 340 10.63 -9.30 -26.54
CA ALA A 340 11.92 -9.91 -26.85
C ALA A 340 11.96 -11.38 -26.40
N ALA A 341 11.36 -11.68 -25.24
CA ALA A 341 11.20 -13.05 -24.74
C ALA A 341 10.43 -13.91 -25.76
N LEU A 342 9.30 -13.40 -26.27
CA LEU A 342 8.46 -14.11 -27.24
C LEU A 342 9.20 -14.45 -28.52
N ALA A 343 10.06 -13.55 -29.02
CA ALA A 343 10.87 -13.82 -30.20
C ALA A 343 11.83 -15.00 -29.96
N LYS A 344 12.51 -15.02 -28.81
CA LYS A 344 13.44 -16.11 -28.45
C LYS A 344 12.72 -17.42 -28.16
N ILE A 345 11.57 -17.37 -27.49
CA ILE A 345 10.75 -18.56 -27.23
C ILE A 345 10.24 -19.18 -28.54
N ARG A 346 9.82 -18.36 -29.53
CA ARG A 346 9.43 -18.86 -30.86
C ARG A 346 10.60 -19.51 -31.60
N GLU A 347 11.80 -18.94 -31.50
CA GLU A 347 13.01 -19.53 -32.05
C GLU A 347 13.34 -20.88 -31.38
N ALA A 348 13.21 -21.00 -30.06
CA ALA A 348 13.36 -22.27 -29.35
C ALA A 348 12.31 -23.30 -29.81
N ASN A 349 11.05 -22.90 -29.98
CA ASN A 349 9.99 -23.76 -30.52
C ASN A 349 10.25 -24.16 -31.98
N ALA A 350 10.95 -23.35 -32.76
CA ALA A 350 11.34 -23.72 -34.13
C ALA A 350 12.44 -24.80 -34.15
N LEU A 351 13.34 -24.80 -33.16
CA LEU A 351 14.40 -25.81 -33.02
C LEU A 351 13.86 -27.17 -32.56
N GLN A 352 12.96 -27.18 -31.57
CA GLN A 352 12.27 -28.38 -31.12
C GLN A 352 10.76 -28.08 -30.93
N PRO A 353 9.94 -28.40 -31.94
CA PRO A 353 8.53 -28.05 -31.94
C PRO A 353 7.71 -28.70 -30.82
N ASP A 354 6.74 -27.92 -30.33
CA ASP A 354 5.62 -28.38 -29.50
C ASP A 354 6.00 -28.99 -28.14
N LEU A 355 7.22 -28.75 -27.63
CA LEU A 355 7.53 -29.09 -26.24
C LEU A 355 6.55 -28.39 -25.29
N SER A 356 6.00 -29.13 -24.33
CA SER A 356 4.92 -28.70 -23.44
C SER A 356 5.22 -27.35 -22.76
N ASP A 357 6.35 -27.24 -22.07
CA ASP A 357 6.72 -26.02 -21.33
C ASP A 357 7.03 -24.84 -22.25
N VAL A 358 7.65 -25.08 -23.40
CA VAL A 358 7.91 -24.05 -24.43
C VAL A 358 6.59 -23.48 -24.94
N LYS A 359 5.63 -24.36 -25.25
CA LYS A 359 4.31 -23.96 -25.77
C LYS A 359 3.50 -23.19 -24.73
N LYS A 360 3.52 -23.62 -23.46
CA LYS A 360 2.87 -22.92 -22.35
C LYS A 360 3.48 -21.54 -22.12
N LEU A 361 4.80 -21.44 -22.01
CA LEU A 361 5.48 -20.17 -21.79
C LEU A 361 5.29 -19.23 -22.98
N MET A 362 5.30 -19.75 -24.22
CA MET A 362 5.03 -18.97 -25.43
C MET A 362 3.62 -18.36 -25.40
N ALA A 363 2.60 -19.16 -25.07
CA ALA A 363 1.22 -18.70 -25.00
C ALA A 363 1.02 -17.65 -23.88
N ASP A 364 1.63 -17.87 -22.72
CA ASP A 364 1.60 -16.93 -21.60
C ASP A 364 2.30 -15.61 -21.95
N THR A 365 3.48 -15.69 -22.58
CA THR A 365 4.24 -14.53 -23.04
C THR A 365 3.46 -13.74 -24.10
N ASP A 366 2.83 -14.42 -25.07
CA ASP A 366 1.99 -13.77 -26.09
C ASP A 366 0.81 -13.03 -25.46
N ARG A 367 0.18 -13.61 -24.42
CA ARG A 367 -0.85 -12.94 -23.63
C ARG A 367 -0.33 -11.69 -22.93
N LEU A 368 0.86 -11.76 -22.32
CA LEU A 368 1.49 -10.63 -21.61
C LEU A 368 1.96 -9.53 -22.56
N VAL A 369 2.33 -9.87 -23.80
CA VAL A 369 2.61 -8.87 -24.85
C VAL A 369 1.33 -8.15 -25.25
N LYS A 370 0.21 -8.87 -25.42
CA LYS A 370 -1.08 -8.28 -25.76
C LYS A 370 -1.68 -7.46 -24.61
N ASN A 371 -1.51 -7.93 -23.38
CA ASN A 371 -2.06 -7.32 -22.17
C ASN A 371 -0.95 -7.17 -21.11
N PRO A 372 -0.07 -6.16 -21.25
CA PRO A 372 1.01 -5.96 -20.29
C PRO A 372 0.44 -5.60 -18.91
N PRO A 373 1.03 -6.12 -17.82
CA PRO A 373 0.63 -5.75 -16.48
C PRO A 373 0.77 -4.23 -16.29
N PRO A 374 -0.17 -3.58 -15.57
CA PRO A 374 -0.08 -2.15 -15.30
C PRO A 374 1.21 -1.88 -14.52
N ARG A 375 2.02 -0.93 -14.99
CA ARG A 375 3.20 -0.49 -14.23
C ARG A 375 2.71 0.14 -12.93
N PRO A 376 3.34 -0.16 -11.77
CA PRO A 376 2.98 0.48 -10.53
C PRO A 376 3.10 1.99 -10.71
N PHE A 377 2.01 2.72 -10.44
CA PHE A 377 2.03 4.17 -10.43
C PHE A 377 3.10 4.62 -9.42
N PRO A 378 3.97 5.59 -9.76
CA PRO A 378 5.10 5.97 -8.90
C PRO A 378 4.58 6.81 -7.72
N TRP A 379 3.90 6.15 -6.78
CA TRP A 379 3.29 6.78 -5.61
C TRP A 379 4.29 7.62 -4.84
N ALA A 380 5.56 7.22 -4.76
CA ALA A 380 6.62 8.00 -4.13
C ALA A 380 6.84 9.38 -4.78
N LEU A 381 6.79 9.47 -6.11
CA LEU A 381 6.92 10.74 -6.82
C LEU A 381 5.66 11.59 -6.66
N ALA A 382 4.49 10.95 -6.72
CA ALA A 382 3.22 11.65 -6.52
C ALA A 382 3.06 12.19 -5.10
N THR A 383 3.41 11.40 -4.08
CA THR A 383 3.39 11.86 -2.68
C THR A 383 4.40 12.97 -2.47
N LEU A 384 5.63 12.86 -3.00
CA LEU A 384 6.62 13.92 -2.92
C LEU A 384 6.14 15.21 -3.58
N GLY A 385 5.49 15.13 -4.75
CA GLY A 385 4.89 16.28 -5.43
C GLY A 385 3.78 16.94 -4.60
N VAL A 386 2.86 16.14 -4.06
CA VAL A 386 1.76 16.63 -3.19
C VAL A 386 2.30 17.24 -1.91
N SER A 387 3.31 16.62 -1.28
CA SER A 387 3.94 17.14 -0.06
C SER A 387 4.65 18.46 -0.31
N LEU A 388 5.39 18.61 -1.41
CA LEU A 388 6.03 19.88 -1.77
C LEU A 388 5.03 21.00 -2.05
N LEU A 389 3.96 20.70 -2.80
CA LEU A 389 2.85 21.64 -3.01
C LEU A 389 2.20 22.05 -1.68
N SER A 390 1.94 21.09 -0.80
CA SER A 390 1.35 21.36 0.52
C SER A 390 2.26 22.26 1.34
N VAL A 391 3.56 21.95 1.44
CA VAL A 391 4.54 22.78 2.16
C VAL A 391 4.62 24.18 1.56
N GLY A 392 4.59 24.31 0.22
CA GLY A 392 4.58 25.62 -0.44
C GLY A 392 3.34 26.44 -0.09
N VAL A 393 2.15 25.85 -0.16
CA VAL A 393 0.87 26.51 0.16
C VAL A 393 0.81 26.89 1.65
N TYR A 394 1.05 25.94 2.56
CA TYR A 394 1.02 26.21 4.00
C TYR A 394 2.13 27.18 4.43
N GLY A 395 3.32 27.06 3.85
CA GLY A 395 4.44 27.97 4.08
C GLY A 395 4.11 29.40 3.63
N GLY A 396 3.50 29.56 2.45
CA GLY A 396 3.05 30.87 1.96
C GLY A 396 1.95 31.49 2.83
N MET A 397 0.93 30.71 3.20
CA MET A 397 -0.13 31.16 4.12
C MET A 397 0.43 31.55 5.49
N PHE A 398 1.37 30.77 6.03
CA PHE A 398 2.03 31.05 7.30
C PHE A 398 2.86 32.34 7.23
N ALA A 399 3.68 32.50 6.18
CA ALA A 399 4.49 33.71 5.97
C ALA A 399 3.61 34.96 5.85
N GLN A 400 2.51 34.87 5.08
CA GLN A 400 1.55 35.96 4.94
C GLN A 400 0.87 36.30 6.28
N ARG A 401 0.43 35.29 7.04
CA ARG A 401 -0.17 35.47 8.37
C ARG A 401 0.81 36.06 9.37
N TRP A 402 2.07 35.64 9.33
CA TRP A 402 3.13 36.17 10.19
C TRP A 402 3.44 37.64 9.85
N TRP A 403 3.60 37.98 8.56
CA TRP A 403 3.81 39.37 8.12
C TRP A 403 2.66 40.31 8.51
N LYS A 404 1.40 39.86 8.38
CA LYS A 404 0.26 40.66 8.83
C LYS A 404 0.29 40.88 10.35
N ASN A 405 0.64 39.88 11.15
CA ASN A 405 0.51 39.97 12.61
C ASN A 405 1.76 40.45 13.36
N ARG A 406 2.93 40.54 12.73
CA ARG A 406 4.21 40.82 13.42
C ARG A 406 4.29 42.12 14.23
N TYR A 407 3.44 43.11 13.93
CA TYR A 407 3.38 44.39 14.65
C TYR A 407 2.10 44.58 15.46
N ARG A 408 1.21 43.59 15.51
CA ARG A 408 -0.02 43.64 16.30
C ARG A 408 0.24 43.13 17.71
N ILE A 409 -0.32 43.82 18.71
CA ILE A 409 -0.24 43.47 20.13
C ILE A 409 -1.66 43.23 20.65
N VAL A 410 -1.85 42.19 21.48
CA VAL A 410 -3.17 41.94 22.10
C VAL A 410 -3.37 42.80 23.36
N PRO A 411 -4.61 43.16 23.74
CA PRO A 411 -4.86 43.99 24.92
C PRO A 411 -4.20 43.47 26.21
N ALA A 412 -4.24 42.16 26.46
CA ALA A 412 -3.60 41.53 27.62
C ALA A 412 -2.07 41.75 27.67
N GLN A 413 -1.39 41.80 26.52
CA GLN A 413 0.04 42.09 26.47
C GLN A 413 0.33 43.55 26.83
N VAL A 414 -0.53 44.48 26.40
CA VAL A 414 -0.41 45.90 26.78
C VAL A 414 -0.56 46.06 28.28
N ILE A 415 -1.53 45.39 28.90
CA ILE A 415 -1.70 45.37 30.36
C ILE A 415 -0.48 44.76 31.05
N GLY A 416 0.04 43.63 30.55
CA GLY A 416 1.25 43.04 31.09
C GLY A 416 2.46 43.97 31.06
N PHE A 417 2.63 44.79 30.00
CA PHE A 417 3.65 45.84 29.97
C PHE A 417 3.43 46.92 31.04
N ILE A 418 2.17 47.31 31.28
CA ILE A 418 1.82 48.28 32.32
C ILE A 418 2.12 47.72 33.72
N GLU A 419 1.73 46.47 33.99
CA GLU A 419 1.98 45.79 35.26
C GLU A 419 3.48 45.55 35.52
N SER A 420 4.29 45.33 34.47
CA SER A 420 5.74 45.20 34.58
C SER A 420 6.47 46.54 34.74
N GLY A 421 5.75 47.65 34.89
CA GLY A 421 6.31 48.99 35.09
C GLY A 421 6.71 49.73 33.81
N GLU A 422 6.44 49.19 32.61
CA GLU A 422 6.54 49.98 31.37
C GLU A 422 5.33 50.93 31.27
N THR A 423 5.51 52.12 30.71
CA THR A 423 4.40 53.06 30.47
C THR A 423 4.14 53.19 28.96
N PRO A 424 3.42 52.25 28.33
CA PRO A 424 3.10 52.38 26.91
C PRO A 424 2.25 53.62 26.64
N VAL A 425 2.56 54.35 25.56
CA VAL A 425 1.75 55.49 25.10
C VAL A 425 0.67 54.96 24.18
N LEU A 426 -0.59 55.12 24.60
CA LEU A 426 -1.76 54.72 23.82
C LEU A 426 -2.14 55.88 22.90
N LEU A 427 -2.19 55.65 21.59
CA LEU A 427 -2.59 56.66 20.60
C LEU A 427 -3.97 56.34 20.05
N ASP A 428 -4.90 57.26 20.25
CA ASP A 428 -6.22 57.23 19.64
C ASP A 428 -6.15 57.82 18.23
N VAL A 429 -6.11 56.93 17.24
CA VAL A 429 -6.00 57.26 15.82
C VAL A 429 -7.28 56.91 15.06
N ARG A 430 -8.43 57.03 15.73
CA ARG A 430 -9.74 56.91 15.06
C ARG A 430 -9.95 58.08 14.10
N THR A 431 -10.69 57.87 13.01
CA THR A 431 -11.11 58.95 12.12
C THR A 431 -11.90 60.01 12.91
N PRO A 432 -12.02 61.25 12.41
CA PRO A 432 -12.82 62.28 13.09
C PRO A 432 -14.23 61.79 13.41
N THR A 433 -14.92 61.21 12.42
CA THR A 433 -16.27 60.65 12.58
C THR A 433 -16.33 59.51 13.62
N ASP A 434 -15.42 58.55 13.59
CA ASP A 434 -15.39 57.42 14.53
C ASP A 434 -15.05 57.86 15.96
N PHE A 435 -14.31 58.95 16.09
CA PHE A 435 -14.05 59.55 17.38
C PHE A 435 -15.30 60.25 17.88
N GLU A 436 -15.87 61.20 17.15
CA GLU A 436 -17.05 61.95 17.62
C GLU A 436 -18.22 61.04 17.99
N THR A 437 -18.48 60.00 17.18
CA THR A 437 -19.59 59.06 17.42
C THR A 437 -19.41 58.13 18.63
N SER A 438 -18.19 58.00 19.15
CA SER A 438 -17.88 57.07 20.23
C SER A 438 -17.55 57.82 21.52
N PRO A 439 -18.34 57.64 22.61
CA PRO A 439 -18.13 58.38 23.86
C PRO A 439 -16.98 57.85 24.71
N LEU A 440 -16.32 56.77 24.26
CA LEU A 440 -15.27 56.05 24.99
C LEU A 440 -13.89 56.27 24.36
N ARG A 441 -12.85 56.27 25.19
CA ARG A 441 -11.44 56.22 24.79
C ARG A 441 -10.65 55.31 25.74
N LEU A 442 -9.46 54.87 25.33
CA LEU A 442 -8.58 54.13 26.23
C LEU A 442 -8.02 55.06 27.33
N PRO A 443 -7.76 54.57 28.55
CA PRO A 443 -7.26 55.39 29.64
C PRO A 443 -5.91 56.02 29.30
N GLY A 444 -5.77 57.33 29.54
CA GLY A 444 -4.55 58.08 29.22
C GLY A 444 -4.18 58.13 27.73
N ALA A 445 -5.12 57.79 26.83
CA ALA A 445 -4.84 57.80 25.39
C ALA A 445 -4.66 59.23 24.85
N VAL A 446 -3.59 59.44 24.09
CA VAL A 446 -3.31 60.69 23.40
C VAL A 446 -4.00 60.66 22.03
N ARG A 447 -4.82 61.67 21.77
CA ARG A 447 -5.52 61.82 20.49
C ARG A 447 -4.54 62.26 19.41
N VAL A 448 -4.50 61.51 18.31
CA VAL A 448 -3.73 61.88 17.11
C VAL A 448 -4.64 61.66 15.91
N GLU A 449 -4.98 62.72 15.20
CA GLU A 449 -5.75 62.59 13.96
C GLU A 449 -4.94 61.82 12.90
N PRO A 450 -5.54 60.85 12.19
CA PRO A 450 -4.82 60.01 11.24
C PRO A 450 -4.04 60.81 10.18
N ASP A 451 -4.64 61.89 9.67
CA ASP A 451 -4.04 62.73 8.63
C ASP A 451 -2.97 63.68 9.17
N ALA A 452 -2.98 64.00 10.46
CA ALA A 452 -1.96 64.85 11.08
C ALA A 452 -0.57 64.20 10.96
N VAL A 453 -0.49 62.87 11.03
CA VAL A 453 0.78 62.13 10.89
C VAL A 453 1.34 62.18 9.46
N ASN A 454 0.59 62.70 8.48
CA ASN A 454 1.11 62.90 7.13
C ASN A 454 1.73 64.30 6.93
N LYS A 455 1.44 65.27 7.80
CA LYS A 455 1.93 66.65 7.67
C LYS A 455 3.43 66.74 8.04
N PRO A 456 4.26 67.49 7.29
CA PRO A 456 5.72 67.52 7.48
C PRO A 456 6.16 68.14 8.81
N ASP A 457 5.32 68.97 9.43
CA ASP A 457 5.51 69.66 10.71
C ASP A 457 5.01 68.86 11.93
N PHE A 458 4.47 67.66 11.74
CA PHE A 458 3.96 66.86 12.84
C PHE A 458 5.08 66.41 13.80
N THR A 459 4.93 66.80 15.06
CA THR A 459 5.75 66.36 16.18
C THR A 459 4.90 65.60 17.19
N LEU A 460 5.40 64.46 17.67
CA LEU A 460 4.80 63.73 18.78
C LEU A 460 5.76 63.78 19.97
N ASP A 461 5.31 64.35 21.08
CA ASP A 461 6.09 64.52 22.32
C ASP A 461 6.23 63.20 23.09
N VAL A 462 6.92 62.24 22.47
CA VAL A 462 7.17 60.90 23.00
C VAL A 462 8.60 60.48 22.60
N PRO A 463 9.42 59.95 23.52
CA PRO A 463 10.75 59.45 23.16
C PRO A 463 10.68 58.35 22.08
N PRO A 464 11.55 58.34 21.05
CA PRO A 464 11.51 57.36 19.96
C PRO A 464 11.59 55.89 20.37
N GLU A 465 12.12 55.62 21.57
CA GLU A 465 12.30 54.29 22.16
C GLU A 465 11.08 53.81 22.96
N LYS A 466 10.13 54.69 23.29
CA LYS A 466 8.97 54.34 24.12
C LYS A 466 8.00 53.47 23.33
N LEU A 467 7.36 52.50 23.99
CA LEU A 467 6.35 51.66 23.37
C LEU A 467 5.11 52.49 23.05
N ILE A 468 4.81 52.65 21.76
CA ILE A 468 3.63 53.33 21.25
C ILE A 468 2.64 52.28 20.75
N VAL A 469 1.40 52.34 21.21
CA VAL A 469 0.33 51.44 20.81
C VAL A 469 -0.81 52.25 20.20
N THR A 470 -0.97 52.15 18.88
CA THR A 470 -2.06 52.82 18.15
C THR A 470 -3.32 51.98 18.15
N TYR A 471 -4.48 52.60 18.36
CA TYR A 471 -5.78 51.93 18.21
C TYR A 471 -6.79 52.78 17.42
N CYS A 472 -7.69 52.09 16.72
CA CYS A 472 -8.80 52.67 15.98
C CYS A 472 -10.05 51.77 16.12
N THR A 473 -11.08 52.05 15.33
CA THR A 473 -12.34 51.30 15.27
C THR A 473 -12.61 50.71 13.88
N THR A 474 -11.77 51.01 12.89
CA THR A 474 -11.91 50.51 11.51
C THR A 474 -11.58 49.02 11.38
N ALA A 475 -12.20 48.37 10.38
CA ALA A 475 -11.93 46.97 10.03
C ALA A 475 -10.43 46.70 9.82
N GLU A 476 -9.97 45.53 10.31
CA GLU A 476 -8.56 45.11 10.30
C GLU A 476 -7.56 46.15 10.85
N GLU A 477 -8.03 47.08 11.67
CA GLU A 477 -7.22 48.17 12.22
C GLU A 477 -6.49 49.02 11.16
N ALA A 478 -7.07 49.15 9.96
CA ALA A 478 -6.44 49.81 8.81
C ALA A 478 -5.83 51.19 9.14
N THR A 479 -6.59 52.02 9.87
CA THR A 479 -6.16 53.37 10.27
C THR A 479 -4.98 53.33 11.24
N SER A 480 -5.02 52.42 12.22
CA SER A 480 -3.90 52.21 13.15
C SER A 480 -2.66 51.69 12.45
N ALA A 481 -2.82 50.78 11.46
CA ALA A 481 -1.71 50.25 10.69
C ALA A 481 -1.01 51.34 9.87
N ALA A 482 -1.77 52.22 9.21
CA ALA A 482 -1.26 53.34 8.44
C ALA A 482 -0.48 54.33 9.32
N VAL A 483 -1.08 54.75 10.45
CA VAL A 483 -0.41 55.66 11.38
C VAL A 483 0.82 55.02 12.00
N ALA A 484 0.74 53.75 12.43
CA ALA A 484 1.88 53.04 12.99
C ALA A 484 3.05 52.90 12.00
N GLN A 485 2.75 52.71 10.70
CA GLN A 485 3.77 52.71 9.65
C GLN A 485 4.43 54.08 9.53
N LYS A 486 3.63 55.15 9.47
CA LYS A 486 4.15 56.52 9.31
C LYS A 486 4.99 56.97 10.52
N LEU A 487 4.61 56.58 11.73
CA LEU A 487 5.43 56.79 12.93
C LEU A 487 6.77 56.03 12.85
N ARG A 488 6.78 54.78 12.37
CA ARG A 488 8.05 54.03 12.18
C ARG A 488 8.95 54.69 11.12
N GLU A 489 8.38 55.18 10.02
CA GLU A 489 9.13 55.94 8.99
C GLU A 489 9.76 57.21 9.56
N ARG A 490 9.18 57.78 10.60
CA ARG A 490 9.67 58.99 11.31
C ARG A 490 10.61 58.69 12.48
N GLY A 491 11.06 57.45 12.63
CA GLY A 491 12.10 57.08 13.60
C GLY A 491 11.60 56.52 14.93
N PHE A 492 10.28 56.36 15.14
CA PHE A 492 9.77 55.67 16.32
C PHE A 492 10.02 54.15 16.21
N ARG A 493 10.84 53.59 17.11
CA ARG A 493 11.36 52.22 16.99
C ARG A 493 10.40 51.17 17.53
N ARG A 494 9.60 51.49 18.56
CA ARG A 494 8.67 50.56 19.23
C ARG A 494 7.21 50.94 19.01
N VAL A 495 6.72 50.87 17.77
CA VAL A 495 5.30 51.09 17.46
C VAL A 495 4.56 49.77 17.22
N ARG A 496 3.42 49.58 17.87
CA ARG A 496 2.54 48.40 17.77
C ARG A 496 1.10 48.81 17.50
N ILE A 497 0.34 47.91 16.89
CA ILE A 497 -1.08 48.09 16.55
C ILE A 497 -1.91 47.28 17.54
N LEU A 498 -2.84 47.91 18.24
CA LEU A 498 -3.72 47.19 19.15
C LEU A 498 -4.68 46.29 18.37
N LYS A 499 -4.54 44.97 18.52
CA LYS A 499 -5.38 44.00 17.82
C LYS A 499 -6.84 44.13 18.29
N GLY A 500 -7.76 44.27 17.34
CA GLY A 500 -9.18 44.54 17.58
C GLY A 500 -9.50 45.99 17.92
N GLY A 501 -8.51 46.88 18.01
CA GLY A 501 -8.72 48.30 18.29
C GLY A 501 -9.44 48.55 19.62
N LEU A 502 -10.28 49.60 19.67
CA LEU A 502 -11.09 49.91 20.84
C LEU A 502 -12.04 48.77 21.23
N GLY A 503 -12.66 48.11 20.23
CA GLY A 503 -13.55 46.97 20.46
C GLY A 503 -12.84 45.76 21.06
N GLY A 504 -11.60 45.49 20.65
CA GLY A 504 -10.76 44.45 21.24
C GLY A 504 -10.43 44.71 22.70
N TRP A 505 -10.17 45.97 23.05
CA TRP A 505 -9.93 46.41 24.43
C TRP A 505 -11.17 46.26 25.32
N THR A 506 -12.34 46.69 24.83
CA THR A 506 -13.60 46.58 25.57
C THR A 506 -14.06 45.13 25.71
N ASN A 507 -13.89 44.30 24.69
CA ASN A 507 -14.21 42.87 24.74
C ASN A 507 -13.33 42.12 25.76
N ALA A 508 -12.09 42.57 25.96
CA ALA A 508 -11.20 42.09 27.01
C ALA A 508 -11.59 42.60 28.42
N ARG A 509 -12.67 43.40 28.55
CA ARG A 509 -13.19 43.98 29.80
C ARG A 509 -12.19 44.89 30.52
N LEU A 510 -11.33 45.55 29.76
CA LEU A 510 -10.33 46.46 30.29
C LEU A 510 -10.92 47.87 30.51
N PRO A 511 -10.36 48.67 31.45
CA PRO A 511 -10.89 50.00 31.77
C PRO A 511 -10.90 50.96 30.56
N VAL A 512 -11.87 51.87 30.53
CA VAL A 512 -12.04 52.93 29.51
C VAL A 512 -12.40 54.27 30.15
N GLU A 513 -12.08 55.37 29.47
CA GLU A 513 -12.43 56.74 29.87
C GLU A 513 -13.58 57.29 29.01
N SER A 514 -14.35 58.23 29.57
CA SER A 514 -15.38 58.99 28.86
C SER A 514 -14.83 60.34 28.37
N LYS A 515 -15.35 60.84 27.24
CA LYS A 515 -14.92 62.12 26.64
C LYS A 515 -15.55 63.38 27.24
N SER A 516 -16.69 63.28 27.93
CA SER A 516 -17.42 64.43 28.48
C SER A 516 -17.25 64.55 30.00
N ALA A 517 -17.20 65.80 30.49
CA ALA A 517 -16.94 66.15 31.90
C ALA A 517 -18.20 66.27 32.79
N LEU A 518 -19.39 65.91 32.29
CA LEU A 518 -20.63 65.86 33.08
C LEU A 518 -21.30 64.48 32.88
N PRO A 519 -21.53 63.68 33.94
CA PRO A 519 -22.13 62.35 33.77
C PRO A 519 -23.65 62.42 33.95
N SER A 520 -24.39 62.36 32.84
CA SER A 520 -25.84 62.18 32.79
C SER A 520 -26.23 60.72 33.07
N ILE A 521 -27.42 60.50 33.65
CA ILE A 521 -28.01 59.15 33.82
C ILE A 521 -28.16 58.45 32.46
N GLY A 522 -28.43 59.22 31.39
CA GLY A 522 -28.50 58.72 30.02
C GLY A 522 -27.21 58.08 29.52
N LEU A 523 -26.03 58.59 29.94
CA LEU A 523 -24.75 58.04 29.53
C LEU A 523 -24.41 56.71 30.22
N GLU A 524 -24.79 56.52 31.48
CA GLU A 524 -24.62 55.22 32.17
C GLU A 524 -25.53 54.14 31.59
N ILE A 525 -26.75 54.52 31.20
CA ILE A 525 -27.65 53.65 30.45
C ILE A 525 -27.04 53.33 29.06
N TYR A 526 -26.50 54.34 28.37
CA TYR A 526 -25.85 54.18 27.06
C TYR A 526 -24.64 53.22 27.09
N LYS A 527 -23.72 53.37 28.05
CA LYS A 527 -22.52 52.50 28.20
C LYS A 527 -22.85 51.03 28.41
N ASN A 528 -24.00 50.75 29.02
CA ASN A 528 -24.44 49.41 29.38
C ASN A 528 -25.38 48.78 28.32
N LEU A 529 -25.74 49.52 27.28
CA LEU A 529 -26.55 49.03 26.18
C LEU A 529 -25.66 48.55 25.03
N THR A 530 -25.95 47.36 24.48
CA THR A 530 -25.39 46.93 23.19
C THR A 530 -26.05 47.75 22.07
N LEU A 531 -25.27 48.60 21.40
CA LEU A 531 -25.73 49.59 20.41
C LEU A 531 -26.44 49.01 19.16
N GLY A 532 -26.35 47.69 18.93
CA GLY A 532 -26.91 47.02 17.74
C GLY A 532 -28.43 46.87 17.73
N ASP A 533 -29.10 46.96 18.88
CA ASP A 533 -30.51 46.53 19.02
C ASP A 533 -31.48 47.65 19.46
N LEU A 534 -31.05 48.92 19.46
CA LEU A 534 -31.91 50.05 19.87
C LEU A 534 -32.54 50.75 18.67
N GLU A 535 -33.85 51.00 18.76
CA GLU A 535 -34.60 51.80 17.79
C GLU A 535 -34.08 53.25 17.81
N ARG A 536 -33.85 53.83 16.62
CA ARG A 536 -33.40 55.21 16.45
C ARG A 536 -34.49 56.06 15.82
N ARG A 537 -34.68 57.28 16.31
CA ARG A 537 -35.61 58.27 15.73
C ARG A 537 -34.87 59.56 15.41
N ARG A 538 -35.16 60.15 14.26
CA ARG A 538 -34.49 61.37 13.76
C ARG A 538 -35.50 62.47 13.55
N PHE A 539 -35.10 63.69 13.91
CA PHE A 539 -35.92 64.88 13.84
C PHE A 539 -35.14 66.04 13.21
N LYS A 540 -35.83 66.84 12.41
CA LYS A 540 -35.33 68.07 11.79
C LYS A 540 -35.54 69.28 12.71
N PRO A 541 -34.74 70.37 12.57
CA PRO A 541 -34.94 71.59 13.32
C PRO A 541 -36.39 72.09 13.23
N GLY A 542 -36.98 72.44 14.37
CA GLY A 542 -38.36 72.88 14.51
C GLY A 542 -39.39 71.77 14.68
N GLU A 543 -39.03 70.50 14.50
CA GLU A 543 -39.96 69.38 14.71
C GLU A 543 -40.21 69.12 16.20
N VAL A 544 -41.48 68.84 16.52
CA VAL A 544 -41.90 68.50 17.88
C VAL A 544 -41.61 67.02 18.13
N ILE A 545 -40.71 66.76 19.07
CA ILE A 545 -40.30 65.42 19.52
C ILE A 545 -41.33 64.85 20.49
N MET A 546 -41.79 65.67 21.44
CA MET A 546 -42.82 65.32 22.43
C MET A 546 -43.70 66.53 22.69
N LYS A 547 -45.00 66.30 22.93
CA LYS A 547 -45.96 67.36 23.23
C LYS A 547 -46.44 67.26 24.68
N GLU A 548 -46.52 68.37 25.39
CA GLU A 548 -47.03 68.45 26.76
C GLU A 548 -48.43 67.80 26.85
N GLY A 549 -48.64 66.97 27.88
CA GLY A 549 -49.88 66.26 28.12
C GLY A 549 -50.11 64.99 27.28
N ALA A 550 -49.27 64.71 26.28
CA ALA A 550 -49.39 63.51 25.47
C ALA A 550 -49.04 62.24 26.26
N ASP A 551 -49.65 61.10 25.90
CA ASP A 551 -49.24 59.80 26.41
C ASP A 551 -47.81 59.50 25.95
N ALA A 552 -46.98 59.08 26.90
CA ALA A 552 -45.59 58.77 26.66
C ALA A 552 -45.35 57.35 26.17
N ALA A 553 -46.38 56.48 26.18
CA ALA A 553 -46.32 55.08 25.73
C ALA A 553 -45.18 54.27 26.36
N GLY A 554 -44.74 54.64 27.57
CA GLY A 554 -43.63 54.00 28.27
C GLY A 554 -42.25 54.21 27.63
N GLU A 555 -42.06 55.26 26.83
CA GLU A 555 -40.80 55.56 26.15
C GLU A 555 -40.08 56.78 26.75
N ALA A 556 -38.75 56.68 26.88
CA ALA A 556 -37.84 57.80 27.06
C ALA A 556 -36.79 57.78 25.95
N PHE A 557 -36.04 58.87 25.81
CA PHE A 557 -35.06 59.01 24.74
C PHE A 557 -33.71 59.45 25.29
N VAL A 558 -32.64 58.79 24.86
CA VAL A 558 -31.28 59.33 25.05
C VAL A 558 -30.92 60.10 23.79
N ILE A 559 -30.50 61.35 23.94
CA ILE A 559 -30.05 62.18 22.81
C ILE A 559 -28.72 61.61 22.32
N HIS A 560 -28.69 61.04 21.11
CA HIS A 560 -27.46 60.52 20.50
C HIS A 560 -26.66 61.63 19.82
N SER A 561 -27.34 62.62 19.24
CA SER A 561 -26.72 63.81 18.65
C SER A 561 -27.76 64.93 18.50
N GLY A 562 -27.33 66.18 18.57
CA GLY A 562 -28.19 67.36 18.38
C GLY A 562 -28.63 68.03 19.68
N VAL A 563 -29.40 69.12 19.56
CA VAL A 563 -29.88 69.94 20.68
C VAL A 563 -31.41 69.99 20.68
N VAL A 564 -32.00 69.80 21.85
CA VAL A 564 -33.45 69.78 22.08
C VAL A 564 -33.84 70.88 23.05
N GLU A 565 -34.84 71.67 22.68
CA GLU A 565 -35.39 72.74 23.49
C GLU A 565 -36.64 72.27 24.25
N ILE A 566 -36.69 72.48 25.57
CA ILE A 566 -37.80 72.10 26.44
C ILE A 566 -38.65 73.32 26.78
N ARG A 567 -39.91 73.34 26.34
CA ARG A 567 -40.84 74.44 26.55
C ARG A 567 -42.07 73.96 27.33
N ARG A 568 -42.61 74.83 28.18
CA ARG A 568 -43.86 74.53 28.90
C ARG A 568 -44.81 75.72 28.84
N THR A 569 -46.10 75.44 28.75
CA THR A 569 -47.11 76.49 28.70
C THR A 569 -47.55 76.86 30.11
N PHE A 570 -47.40 78.14 30.48
CA PHE A 570 -47.91 78.70 31.73
C PHE A 570 -48.82 79.88 31.40
N ASP A 571 -50.05 79.88 31.91
CA ASP A 571 -51.05 80.95 31.71
C ASP A 571 -51.24 81.39 30.25
N GLY A 572 -51.10 80.44 29.30
CA GLY A 572 -51.25 80.69 27.87
C GLY A 572 -49.98 81.15 27.13
N GLU A 573 -48.86 81.38 27.82
CA GLU A 573 -47.57 81.71 27.22
C GLU A 573 -46.57 80.54 27.27
N HIS A 574 -45.83 80.33 26.17
CA HIS A 574 -44.79 79.32 26.09
C HIS A 574 -43.48 79.85 26.71
N ARG A 575 -43.01 79.21 27.78
CA ARG A 575 -41.74 79.55 28.43
C ARG A 575 -40.69 78.47 28.17
N LEU A 576 -39.49 78.88 27.76
CA LEU A 576 -38.31 78.02 27.67
C LEU A 576 -37.86 77.62 29.09
N LEU A 577 -37.82 76.32 29.36
CA LEU A 577 -37.37 75.76 30.63
C LEU A 577 -35.88 75.43 30.61
N SER A 578 -35.43 74.72 29.57
CA SER A 578 -34.03 74.30 29.42
C SER A 578 -33.73 73.87 27.98
N THR A 579 -32.44 73.75 27.67
CA THR A 579 -31.94 73.12 26.44
C THR A 579 -31.14 71.88 26.81
N MET A 580 -31.36 70.77 26.10
CA MET A 580 -30.73 69.48 26.36
C MET A 580 -29.91 69.00 25.17
N GLY A 581 -28.78 68.32 25.45
CA GLY A 581 -27.80 67.90 24.45
C GLY A 581 -27.43 66.41 24.51
N GLU A 582 -26.43 66.02 23.73
CA GLU A 582 -25.98 64.63 23.61
C GLU A 582 -25.71 63.96 24.97
N GLY A 583 -26.19 62.73 25.11
CA GLY A 583 -26.07 61.90 26.30
C GLY A 583 -27.14 62.18 27.36
N GLU A 584 -27.92 63.26 27.24
CA GLU A 584 -28.98 63.57 28.20
C GLU A 584 -30.24 62.74 27.94
N LEU A 585 -31.00 62.47 29.01
CA LEU A 585 -32.20 61.64 28.99
C LEU A 585 -33.44 62.52 28.92
N LEU A 586 -34.17 62.42 27.83
CA LEU A 586 -35.41 63.12 27.56
C LEU A 586 -36.62 62.24 27.93
N GLY A 587 -37.59 62.80 28.65
CA GLY A 587 -38.84 62.09 29.00
C GLY A 587 -38.67 61.06 30.11
N ASP A 588 -37.66 61.22 30.97
CA ASP A 588 -37.39 60.41 32.16
C ASP A 588 -38.60 60.31 33.11
N MET A 589 -39.37 61.39 33.27
CA MET A 589 -40.57 61.41 34.11
C MET A 589 -41.63 60.41 33.66
N ALA A 590 -41.77 60.21 32.35
CA ALA A 590 -42.69 59.21 31.83
C ALA A 590 -42.22 57.78 32.10
N LEU A 591 -40.90 57.57 32.12
CA LEU A 591 -40.28 56.27 32.37
C LEU A 591 -40.40 55.86 33.84
N PHE A 592 -40.10 56.77 34.77
CA PHE A 592 -40.07 56.46 36.22
C PHE A 592 -41.40 56.67 36.94
N ARG A 593 -42.23 57.62 36.49
CA ARG A 593 -43.49 57.98 37.16
C ARG A 593 -44.74 57.53 36.40
N GLN A 594 -44.58 56.95 35.21
CA GLN A 594 -45.69 56.58 34.32
C GLN A 594 -46.68 57.73 34.10
N ALA A 595 -46.16 58.96 34.01
CA ALA A 595 -46.95 60.17 33.85
C ALA A 595 -46.97 60.62 32.37
N PRO A 596 -48.01 61.36 31.93
CA PRO A 596 -47.99 62.05 30.63
C PRO A 596 -46.79 62.98 30.49
N ARG A 597 -46.43 63.32 29.25
CA ARG A 597 -45.31 64.23 28.95
C ARG A 597 -45.50 65.58 29.68
N SER A 598 -44.48 66.01 30.41
CA SER A 598 -44.54 67.18 31.30
C SER A 598 -44.26 68.52 30.63
N ALA A 599 -43.74 68.50 29.41
CA ALA A 599 -43.34 69.68 28.64
C ALA A 599 -43.26 69.32 27.14
N ASP A 600 -43.32 70.33 26.28
CA ASP A 600 -42.97 70.20 24.87
C ASP A 600 -41.45 70.04 24.72
N ALA A 601 -41.03 69.16 23.82
CA ALA A 601 -39.64 69.00 23.43
C ALA A 601 -39.53 69.22 21.92
N ILE A 602 -38.75 70.20 21.50
CA ILE A 602 -38.63 70.63 20.11
C ILE A 602 -37.18 70.51 19.66
N ALA A 603 -36.93 69.91 18.51
CA ALA A 603 -35.58 69.82 17.95
C ALA A 603 -35.09 71.22 17.56
N GLN A 604 -33.96 71.66 18.13
CA GLN A 604 -33.34 72.94 17.76
C GLN A 604 -32.37 72.76 16.58
N THR A 605 -31.73 71.60 16.49
CA THR A 605 -30.88 71.17 15.37
C THR A 605 -31.42 69.90 14.73
N ASP A 606 -30.69 69.32 13.77
CA ASP A 606 -30.90 67.90 13.44
C ASP A 606 -30.63 67.07 14.70
N VAL A 607 -31.60 66.25 15.12
CA VAL A 607 -31.54 65.46 16.36
C VAL A 607 -31.70 63.98 16.05
N GLU A 608 -30.85 63.14 16.62
CA GLU A 608 -30.99 61.68 16.61
C GLU A 608 -31.17 61.18 18.05
N LEU A 609 -32.19 60.37 18.28
CA LEU A 609 -32.58 59.83 19.57
C LEU A 609 -32.49 58.32 19.58
N LEU A 610 -32.07 57.74 20.71
CA LEU A 610 -32.20 56.32 21.00
C LEU A 610 -33.43 56.09 21.87
N VAL A 611 -34.35 55.23 21.41
CA VAL A 611 -35.59 54.94 22.13
C VAL A 611 -35.32 53.93 23.25
N LEU A 612 -35.70 54.29 24.47
CA LEU A 612 -35.65 53.43 25.65
C LEU A 612 -37.08 53.14 26.12
N LYS A 613 -37.51 51.89 25.97
CA LYS A 613 -38.82 51.42 26.45
C LYS A 613 -38.74 50.94 27.90
N ASN A 614 -39.83 51.08 28.64
CA ASN A 614 -39.94 50.66 30.04
C ASN A 614 -39.48 49.22 30.29
N GLU A 615 -39.85 48.26 29.42
CA GLU A 615 -39.48 46.86 29.59
C GLU A 615 -37.96 46.64 29.52
N ARG A 616 -37.29 47.46 28.71
CA ARG A 616 -35.84 47.40 28.57
C ARG A 616 -35.14 48.00 29.79
N LEU A 617 -35.68 49.08 30.36
CA LEU A 617 -35.18 49.64 31.61
C LEU A 617 -35.37 48.63 32.76
N ASP A 618 -36.54 48.01 32.88
CA ASP A 618 -36.81 46.99 33.90
C ASP A 618 -35.84 45.82 33.81
N TRP A 619 -35.54 45.37 32.59
CA TRP A 619 -34.54 44.34 32.36
C TRP A 619 -33.14 44.78 32.82
N LEU A 620 -32.74 46.03 32.54
CA LEU A 620 -31.45 46.58 32.97
C LEU A 620 -31.34 46.66 34.50
N ILE A 621 -32.41 47.11 35.18
CA ILE A 621 -32.45 47.21 36.65
C ILE A 621 -32.34 45.83 37.29
N ARG A 622 -33.04 44.83 36.77
CA ARG A 622 -33.02 43.45 37.32
C ARG A 622 -31.70 42.74 37.09
N ASN A 623 -31.11 42.89 35.90
CA ASN A 623 -29.92 42.13 35.52
C ASN A 623 -28.60 42.87 35.85
N ARG A 624 -28.65 44.15 36.22
CA ARG A 624 -27.47 44.93 36.64
C ARG A 624 -27.75 45.79 37.88
N PRO A 625 -27.80 45.18 39.09
CA PRO A 625 -28.13 45.90 40.33
C PRO A 625 -27.20 47.08 40.66
N GLN A 626 -25.94 47.01 40.22
CA GLN A 626 -24.96 48.09 40.37
C GLN A 626 -25.38 49.37 39.62
N LEU A 627 -26.01 49.25 38.44
CA LEU A 627 -26.52 50.38 37.67
C LEU A 627 -27.64 51.09 38.45
N THR A 628 -28.51 50.33 39.11
CA THR A 628 -29.60 50.85 39.93
C THR A 628 -29.08 51.72 41.09
N ILE A 629 -28.02 51.28 41.76
CA ILE A 629 -27.39 52.04 42.85
C ILE A 629 -26.82 53.36 42.33
N GLU A 630 -26.19 53.35 41.16
CA GLU A 630 -25.61 54.56 40.56
C GLU A 630 -26.69 55.55 40.11
N ILE A 631 -27.81 55.07 39.56
CA ILE A 631 -28.98 55.90 39.23
C ILE A 631 -29.57 56.55 40.50
N ILE A 632 -29.78 55.77 41.57
CA ILE A 632 -30.32 56.27 42.84
C ILE A 632 -29.40 57.36 43.43
N ARG A 633 -28.09 57.12 43.45
CA ARG A 633 -27.11 58.09 43.95
C ARG A 633 -27.17 59.41 43.18
N ARG A 634 -27.34 59.35 41.85
CA ARG A 634 -27.43 60.55 41.01
C ARG A 634 -28.74 61.30 41.16
N LEU A 635 -29.87 60.61 41.26
CA LEU A 635 -31.16 61.25 41.56
C LEU A 635 -31.14 61.95 42.92
N SER A 636 -30.51 61.33 43.93
CA SER A 636 -30.32 61.95 45.24
C SER A 636 -29.50 63.23 45.15
N ASN A 637 -28.37 63.23 44.42
CA ASN A 637 -27.56 64.43 44.22
C ASN A 637 -28.30 65.53 43.46
N TRP A 638 -29.10 65.16 42.45
CA TRP A 638 -29.90 66.11 41.67
C TRP A 638 -30.98 66.79 42.51
N ILE A 639 -31.67 66.04 43.39
CA ILE A 639 -32.65 66.60 44.33
C ILE A 639 -31.97 67.65 45.23
N VAL A 640 -30.82 67.32 45.83
CA VAL A 640 -30.05 68.22 46.70
C VAL A 640 -29.64 69.50 45.96
N GLN A 641 -29.30 69.40 44.68
CA GLN A 641 -28.90 70.54 43.86
C GLN A 641 -30.11 71.43 43.49
N SER A 642 -31.25 70.82 43.15
CA SER A 642 -32.50 71.55 42.87
C SER A 642 -33.06 72.29 44.10
N ASP A 643 -32.85 71.74 45.30
CA ASP A 643 -33.30 72.35 46.56
C ASP A 643 -32.45 73.57 46.92
N LYS A 644 -31.12 73.51 46.64
CA LYS A 644 -30.21 74.66 46.78
C LYS A 644 -30.55 75.81 45.82
N GLU A 645 -30.97 75.50 44.60
CA GLU A 645 -31.39 76.53 43.64
C GLU A 645 -32.72 77.18 44.04
N ARG A 646 -33.67 76.41 44.61
CA ARG A 646 -34.93 76.96 45.14
C ARG A 646 -34.77 77.84 46.38
N THR A 647 -33.82 77.55 47.25
CA THR A 647 -33.53 78.39 48.43
C THR A 647 -32.92 79.74 48.07
N LEU A 648 -32.30 79.87 46.90
CA LEU A 648 -31.72 81.14 46.42
C LEU A 648 -32.74 82.06 45.71
N THR A 649 -33.92 81.56 45.35
CA THR A 649 -34.98 82.33 44.67
C THR A 649 -36.11 82.84 45.58
N HIS A 650 -36.10 82.46 46.87
CA HIS A 650 -37.08 82.92 47.88
C HIS A 650 -36.44 83.49 49.16
N GLY A 651 -35.21 84.00 49.06
CA GLY A 651 -34.52 84.75 50.12
C GLY A 651 -34.46 86.25 49.82
#